data_AF-A0A3N4Z6B7-F1
#
_entry.id   AF-A0A3N4Z6B7-F1
#
_cell.length_a   1.000
_cell.length_b   1.000
_cell.length_c   1.000
_cell.angle_alpha   90.00
_cell.angle_beta   90.00
_cell.angle_gamma   90.00
#
_symmetry.space_group_name_H-M   'P 1'
#
loop_
_entity.id
_entity.type
_entity.pdbx_description
1 polymer ?
#
loop_
_entity_poly.entity_id
_entity_poly.type
_entity_poly.pdbx_seq_one_letter_code
_entity_poly.pdbx_strand_id
1 'polypeptide(L)'
;MARTPSTVDLVPLPVAALAALADGDLAAARAASGLPLTEFFLTPRAVSLWRLRLGQIREDPEAAAWVARAAVLSPSGEVVGHAGFHGPPDAAGMVEIGYSIAPAYRRRGHARAAVRALLALAAADPRVRTVRASISPDNAASLATVAPLGFVRVGEQWDDEDGLEVVLERPVRPVGPADRPDRAGPADVGHGTGRAAGADRTGPEVDVLVVGAGPTGLALCAQLLAHGARVRLVDRGADRAHESRALAVQPRTMEVLAPLGITAALVAEGNPAVRLAVHLGRRTAVVPLSGTGLDTPYPFLLFLSQARTEQVLIDHLAGGGLAPEREVELTGLSAGARGVTCRLRGPDGEEQVVRAGYVVGCDGARSTVRDLAGIAFLGERYPQSFVLADVAADGPAPGAAHAYVGRDGMLLMFPIEQPAPWRIVAMRRAGAPHGAEVTLPEVQALVDAHTSGVRLHDPVWLSAFGLARRRASRLRAGRVLLAGDAAHVHSPAGAQGMNTGIQDAVNLGWKLALVATGRAAPDLLDTYEAERMPVARRVLRMTDRAFTVATSTAPAVRLARAHVAPRLLAVVLRARRVPALGFRVVAQLTISYRGSPLAGDPTRHHQRAWGGPSGRRLRAGDRLPVVPLVGGGPATLHGALARPAFHLLLAGRPVRPDGDHGPAPGDLGGLGGLVRRGDLRVLHVVGPGAQRPTLAEPDVLVVRDGADLERLGLARPDGALLVRPDGHLAHRGASAGARAWLARWLRP
;
A
#
# COMPACT_ATOMS: atom_id res chain seq x y z
N MET A 1 21.35 25.67 51.08
CA MET A 1 20.23 26.24 50.30
C MET A 1 19.60 25.15 49.46
N ALA A 2 18.41 24.68 49.83
CA ALA A 2 17.65 23.75 49.00
C ALA A 2 17.23 24.48 47.72
N ARG A 3 17.76 24.06 46.56
CA ARG A 3 17.30 24.57 45.26
C ARG A 3 15.83 24.20 45.11
N THR A 4 14.95 25.20 45.10
CA THR A 4 13.56 25.03 44.65
C THR A 4 13.59 24.29 43.31
N PRO A 5 12.85 23.18 43.13
CA PRO A 5 12.87 22.44 41.87
C PRO A 5 12.39 23.36 40.76
N SER A 6 13.21 23.57 39.72
CA SER A 6 12.82 24.38 38.57
C SER A 6 11.68 23.70 37.83
N THR A 7 10.55 24.40 37.70
CA THR A 7 9.39 23.97 36.90
C THR A 7 9.54 24.48 35.47
N VAL A 8 8.85 23.82 34.54
CA VAL A 8 8.78 24.27 33.14
C VAL A 8 7.35 24.74 32.89
N ASP A 9 7.20 26.03 32.61
CA ASP A 9 5.96 26.64 32.18
C ASP A 9 5.91 26.62 30.64
N LEU A 10 4.74 26.32 30.08
CA LEU A 10 4.54 26.28 28.63
C LEU A 10 3.78 27.52 28.18
N VAL A 11 4.52 28.49 27.66
CA VAL A 11 3.98 29.79 27.23
C VAL A 11 3.59 29.71 25.75
N PRO A 12 2.32 29.96 25.37
CA PRO A 12 1.90 29.98 23.97
C PRO A 12 2.72 30.95 23.12
N LEU A 13 3.14 30.51 21.93
CA LEU A 13 3.79 31.40 20.97
C LEU A 13 2.72 32.05 20.08
N PRO A 14 2.64 33.38 20.02
CA PRO A 14 1.67 34.06 19.17
C PRO A 14 1.98 33.81 17.69
N VAL A 15 0.97 33.87 16.83
CA VAL A 15 1.09 33.62 15.38
C VAL A 15 2.16 34.52 14.75
N ALA A 16 2.26 35.78 15.18
CA ALA A 16 3.28 36.70 14.71
C ALA A 16 4.72 36.24 15.05
N ALA A 17 4.93 35.65 16.24
CA ALA A 17 6.23 35.08 16.60
C ALA A 17 6.54 33.82 15.77
N LEU A 18 5.55 32.96 15.52
CA LEU A 18 5.73 31.79 14.66
C LEU A 18 6.08 32.18 13.21
N ALA A 19 5.45 33.23 12.68
CA ALA A 19 5.76 33.78 11.35
C ALA A 19 7.21 34.27 11.28
N ALA A 20 7.63 35.10 12.25
CA ALA A 20 9.00 35.59 12.32
C ALA A 20 10.03 34.44 12.43
N LEU A 21 9.75 33.40 13.24
CA LEU A 21 10.61 32.23 13.35
C LEU A 21 10.67 31.40 12.05
N ALA A 22 9.56 31.31 11.30
CA ALA A 22 9.50 30.61 10.02
C ALA A 22 10.30 31.32 8.91
N ASP A 23 10.46 32.64 9.03
CA ASP A 23 11.23 33.49 8.14
C ASP A 23 12.70 33.64 8.56
N GLY A 24 13.08 33.10 9.73
CA GLY A 24 14.44 33.16 10.25
C GLY A 24 14.75 34.43 11.04
N ASP A 25 13.75 35.23 11.40
CA ASP A 25 13.91 36.49 12.13
C ASP A 25 13.72 36.30 13.64
N LEU A 26 14.81 36.03 14.35
CA LEU A 26 14.79 35.87 15.81
C LEU A 26 14.45 37.17 16.56
N ALA A 27 14.82 38.32 16.00
CA ALA A 27 14.58 39.62 16.66
C ALA A 27 13.09 39.96 16.66
N ALA A 28 12.43 39.82 15.51
CA ALA A 28 10.99 39.98 15.39
C ALA A 28 10.23 38.93 16.22
N ALA A 29 10.71 37.68 16.26
CA ALA A 29 10.10 36.64 17.09
C ALA A 29 10.17 36.94 18.59
N ARG A 30 11.29 37.49 19.08
CA ARG A 30 11.43 37.94 20.47
C ARG A 30 10.50 39.09 20.79
N ALA A 31 10.42 40.09 19.91
CA ALA A 31 9.52 41.23 20.08
C ALA A 31 8.05 40.79 20.12
N ALA A 32 7.64 39.89 19.22
CA ALA A 32 6.28 39.40 19.14
C ALA A 32 5.87 38.46 20.29
N SER A 33 6.80 37.65 20.81
CA SER A 33 6.51 36.70 21.91
C SER A 33 6.72 37.27 23.30
N GLY A 34 7.54 38.33 23.45
CA GLY A 34 8.00 38.83 24.75
C GLY A 34 8.94 37.87 25.49
N LEU A 35 9.44 36.82 24.82
CA LEU A 35 10.29 35.79 25.43
C LEU A 35 11.74 35.88 24.94
N PRO A 36 12.73 35.50 25.78
CA PRO A 36 14.14 35.43 25.38
C PRO A 36 14.41 34.18 24.53
N LEU A 37 13.78 34.08 23.36
CA LEU A 37 13.97 32.99 22.40
C LEU A 37 15.44 32.91 21.95
N THR A 38 15.93 31.71 21.67
CA THR A 38 17.33 31.48 21.25
C THR A 38 17.41 30.95 19.83
N GLU A 39 18.63 30.93 19.25
CA GLU A 39 18.93 30.33 17.94
C GLU A 39 18.44 28.88 17.79
N PHE A 40 18.17 28.19 18.90
CA PHE A 40 17.54 26.87 18.89
C PHE A 40 16.21 26.84 18.10
N PHE A 41 15.45 27.93 18.14
CA PHE A 41 14.18 28.07 17.41
C PHE A 41 14.38 28.33 15.91
N LEU A 42 15.62 28.62 15.47
CA LEU A 42 15.97 28.83 14.06
C LEU A 42 16.70 27.64 13.43
N THR A 43 16.86 26.52 14.15
CA THR A 43 17.40 25.29 13.55
C THR A 43 16.53 24.83 12.37
N PRO A 44 17.09 24.16 11.33
CA PRO A 44 16.31 23.74 10.17
C PRO A 44 15.05 22.93 10.52
N ARG A 45 15.14 22.06 11.53
CA ARG A 45 14.00 21.29 12.05
C ARG A 45 12.97 22.17 12.75
N ALA A 46 13.39 23.18 13.52
CA ALA A 46 12.48 24.13 14.16
C ALA A 46 11.79 25.04 13.13
N VAL A 47 12.52 25.60 12.17
CA VAL A 47 11.94 26.43 11.09
C VAL A 47 10.91 25.64 10.27
N SER A 48 11.22 24.38 9.94
CA SER A 48 10.28 23.48 9.27
C SER A 48 9.02 23.25 10.11
N LEU A 49 9.18 23.01 11.42
CA LEU A 49 8.07 22.88 12.37
C LEU A 49 7.20 24.15 12.42
N TRP A 50 7.78 25.35 12.45
CA TRP A 50 7.00 26.59 12.51
C TRP A 50 6.20 26.84 11.24
N ARG A 51 6.76 26.53 10.06
CA ARG A 51 6.01 26.57 8.78
C ARG A 51 4.85 25.59 8.79
N LEU A 52 5.06 24.37 9.31
CA LEU A 52 4.00 23.38 9.48
C LEU A 52 2.90 23.92 10.41
N ARG A 53 3.25 24.46 11.59
CA ARG A 53 2.28 24.99 12.55
C ARG A 53 1.51 26.20 12.03
N LEU A 54 2.15 27.09 11.28
CA LEU A 54 1.45 28.19 10.60
C LEU A 54 0.46 27.70 9.55
N GLY A 55 0.81 26.66 8.79
CA GLY A 55 -0.13 25.99 7.88
C GLY A 55 -1.35 25.46 8.61
N GLN A 56 -1.14 24.73 9.71
CA GLN A 56 -2.22 24.19 10.54
C GLN A 56 -3.13 25.28 11.10
N ILE A 57 -2.56 26.40 11.59
CA ILE A 57 -3.35 27.52 12.13
C ILE A 57 -4.18 28.22 11.04
N ARG A 58 -3.68 28.26 9.79
CA ARG A 58 -4.43 28.82 8.66
C ARG A 58 -5.60 27.93 8.24
N GLU A 59 -5.43 26.61 8.32
CA GLU A 59 -6.48 25.63 7.99
C GLU A 59 -7.52 25.51 9.11
N ASP A 60 -7.07 25.56 10.37
CA ASP A 60 -7.88 25.50 11.58
C ASP A 60 -7.38 26.53 12.61
N PRO A 61 -8.04 27.70 12.73
CA PRO A 61 -7.68 28.71 13.71
C PRO A 61 -7.67 28.21 15.16
N GLU A 62 -8.44 27.17 15.50
CA GLU A 62 -8.44 26.59 16.85
C GLU A 62 -7.07 25.99 17.21
N ALA A 63 -6.34 25.49 16.21
CA ALA A 63 -5.03 24.88 16.40
C ALA A 63 -4.00 25.83 17.06
N ALA A 64 -4.19 27.15 16.95
CA ALA A 64 -3.31 28.14 17.57
C ALA A 64 -3.18 27.95 19.09
N ALA A 65 -4.26 27.50 19.75
CA ALA A 65 -4.25 27.22 21.19
C ALA A 65 -3.51 25.92 21.54
N TRP A 66 -3.11 25.08 20.58
CA TRP A 66 -2.61 23.73 20.82
C TRP A 66 -1.16 23.54 20.41
N VAL A 67 -0.78 24.08 19.25
CA VAL A 67 0.33 23.50 18.50
C VAL A 67 1.74 23.99 18.88
N ALA A 68 1.87 25.18 19.47
CA ALA A 68 3.19 25.77 19.72
C ALA A 68 3.28 26.55 21.03
N ARG A 69 4.19 26.12 21.91
CA ARG A 69 4.53 26.80 23.16
C ARG A 69 6.05 26.78 23.37
N ALA A 70 6.58 27.85 23.96
CA ALA A 70 7.94 27.86 24.50
C ALA A 70 7.95 27.21 25.88
N ALA A 71 8.97 26.38 26.13
CA ALA A 71 9.23 25.82 27.45
C ALA A 71 10.14 26.77 28.23
N VAL A 72 9.62 27.39 29.28
CA VAL A 72 10.27 28.44 30.07
C VAL A 72 10.52 27.93 31.48
N LEU A 73 11.73 28.10 32.00
CA LEU A 73 12.02 27.75 33.39
C LEU A 73 11.48 28.81 34.34
N SER A 74 10.78 28.36 35.37
CA SER A 74 10.39 29.21 36.50
C SER A 74 11.32 28.96 37.70
N PRO A 75 11.83 30.01 38.38
CA PRO A 75 11.54 31.43 38.15
C PRO A 75 12.54 32.16 37.22
N SER A 76 13.51 31.48 36.58
CA SER A 76 14.59 32.17 35.86
C SER A 76 14.18 32.86 34.56
N GLY A 77 13.02 32.50 33.98
CA GLY A 77 12.54 33.03 32.71
C GLY A 77 13.30 32.49 31.49
N GLU A 78 14.23 31.55 31.68
CA GLU A 78 15.04 31.01 30.59
C GLU A 78 14.23 30.09 29.67
N VAL A 79 14.29 30.34 28.37
CA VAL A 79 13.66 29.47 27.36
C VAL A 79 14.56 28.27 27.07
N VAL A 80 14.11 27.08 27.46
CA VAL A 80 14.88 25.84 27.39
C VAL A 80 14.47 24.91 26.25
N GLY A 81 13.42 25.25 25.52
CA GLY A 81 12.95 24.46 24.40
C GLY A 81 11.55 24.87 23.96
N HIS A 82 10.89 23.97 23.24
CA HIS A 82 9.51 24.14 22.80
C HIS A 82 8.72 22.85 22.97
N ALA A 83 7.42 22.98 23.17
CA ALA A 83 6.50 21.87 23.34
C ALA A 83 5.09 22.24 22.84
N GLY A 84 4.28 21.26 22.51
CA GLY A 84 2.92 21.49 22.05
C GLY A 84 2.22 20.18 21.69
N PHE A 85 1.02 20.32 21.14
CA PHE A 85 0.28 19.21 20.58
C PHE A 85 0.38 19.20 19.04
N HIS A 86 0.06 18.07 18.42
CA HIS A 86 0.01 18.00 16.95
C HIS A 86 -1.22 18.69 16.36
N GLY A 87 -2.25 18.93 17.17
CA GLY A 87 -3.49 19.62 16.84
C GLY A 87 -4.45 19.65 18.05
N PRO A 88 -5.68 20.18 17.88
CA PRO A 88 -6.75 20.07 18.86
C PRO A 88 -7.21 18.59 19.04
N PRO A 89 -8.03 18.29 20.05
CA PRO A 89 -8.53 16.93 20.29
C PRO A 89 -9.30 16.41 19.09
N ASP A 90 -9.02 15.18 18.66
CA ASP A 90 -9.76 14.55 17.57
C ASP A 90 -11.18 14.13 18.01
N ALA A 91 -11.96 13.52 17.11
CA ALA A 91 -13.32 13.05 17.42
C ALA A 91 -13.40 12.02 18.56
N ALA A 92 -12.29 11.33 18.88
CA ALA A 92 -12.18 10.42 20.01
C ALA A 92 -11.72 11.12 21.30
N GLY A 93 -11.37 12.40 21.24
CA GLY A 93 -10.77 13.18 22.32
C GLY A 93 -9.29 12.89 22.51
N MET A 94 -8.58 12.40 21.49
CA MET A 94 -7.15 12.14 21.56
C MET A 94 -6.34 13.36 21.14
N VAL A 95 -5.29 13.66 21.91
CA VAL A 95 -4.27 14.66 21.54
C VAL A 95 -2.88 14.01 21.54
N GLU A 96 -2.06 14.35 20.56
CA GLU A 96 -0.69 13.85 20.46
C GLU A 96 0.31 14.93 20.87
N ILE A 97 1.28 14.57 21.72
CA ILE A 97 2.28 15.50 22.26
C ILE A 97 3.60 15.48 21.47
N GLY A 98 4.20 16.65 21.33
CA GLY A 98 5.56 16.82 20.81
C GLY A 98 6.37 17.82 21.65
N TYR A 99 7.66 17.55 21.86
CA TYR A 99 8.56 18.45 22.59
C TYR A 99 10.00 18.33 22.11
N SER A 100 10.77 19.41 22.29
CA SER A 100 12.20 19.43 22.05
C SER A 100 12.90 20.36 23.05
N ILE A 101 13.99 19.87 23.65
CA ILE A 101 14.79 20.64 24.61
C ILE A 101 16.11 21.02 23.96
N ALA A 102 16.50 22.29 24.10
CA ALA A 102 17.74 22.83 23.57
C ALA A 102 18.95 22.07 24.14
N PRO A 103 19.98 21.75 23.32
CA PRO A 103 21.10 20.89 23.72
C PRO A 103 21.74 21.23 25.07
N ALA A 104 21.91 22.52 25.37
CA ALA A 104 22.50 23.03 26.62
C ALA A 104 21.70 22.65 27.89
N TYR A 105 20.41 22.32 27.74
CA TYR A 105 19.48 22.05 28.83
C TYR A 105 19.06 20.57 28.91
N ARG A 106 19.57 19.70 28.02
CA ARG A 106 19.25 18.26 28.04
C ARG A 106 19.84 17.57 29.27
N ARG A 107 19.25 16.43 29.65
CA ARG A 107 19.65 15.60 30.81
C ARG A 107 19.54 16.29 32.18
N ARG A 108 18.76 17.36 32.28
CA ARG A 108 18.49 18.11 33.53
C ARG A 108 17.03 17.97 34.03
N GLY A 109 16.25 17.07 33.43
CA GLY A 109 14.84 16.83 33.80
C GLY A 109 13.81 17.70 33.08
N HIS A 110 14.22 18.71 32.31
CA HIS A 110 13.30 19.65 31.65
C HIS A 110 12.34 18.99 30.63
N ALA A 111 12.76 17.94 29.93
CA ALA A 111 11.88 17.18 29.04
C ALA A 111 10.70 16.54 29.81
N ARG A 112 10.98 15.94 30.97
CA ARG A 112 9.94 15.35 31.83
C ARG A 112 9.02 16.42 32.41
N ALA A 113 9.57 17.59 32.77
CA ALA A 113 8.78 18.73 33.23
C ALA A 113 7.86 19.26 32.11
N ALA A 114 8.36 19.41 30.88
CA ALA A 114 7.56 19.81 29.72
C ALA A 114 6.42 18.82 29.42
N VAL A 115 6.68 17.50 29.45
CA VAL A 115 5.63 16.49 29.26
C VAL A 115 4.59 16.56 30.39
N ARG A 116 5.01 16.74 31.65
CA ARG A 116 4.06 16.93 32.76
C ARG A 116 3.19 18.17 32.57
N ALA A 117 3.75 19.27 32.10
CA ALA A 117 2.99 20.48 31.79
C ALA A 117 2.00 20.26 30.63
N LEU A 118 2.39 19.53 29.58
CA LEU A 118 1.46 19.13 28.51
C LEU A 118 0.33 18.23 29.03
N LEU A 119 0.63 17.28 29.93
CA LEU A 119 -0.38 16.43 30.55
C LEU A 119 -1.35 17.23 31.43
N ALA A 120 -0.88 18.28 32.11
CA ALA A 120 -1.73 19.18 32.88
C ALA A 120 -2.62 20.03 31.97
N LEU A 121 -2.09 20.56 30.86
CA LEU A 121 -2.87 21.27 29.84
C LEU A 121 -3.94 20.37 29.23
N ALA A 122 -3.60 19.13 28.87
CA ALA A 122 -4.54 18.14 28.37
C ALA A 122 -5.65 17.84 29.40
N ALA A 123 -5.31 17.72 30.68
CA ALA A 123 -6.28 17.44 31.75
C ALA A 123 -7.23 18.61 32.05
N ALA A 124 -6.88 19.83 31.66
CA ALA A 124 -7.70 21.01 31.86
C ALA A 124 -8.80 21.19 30.79
N ASP A 125 -8.67 20.55 29.62
CA ASP A 125 -9.69 20.62 28.57
C ASP A 125 -10.60 19.38 28.63
N PRO A 126 -11.92 19.54 28.87
CA PRO A 126 -12.86 18.43 29.04
C PRO A 126 -13.06 17.58 27.77
N ARG A 127 -12.63 18.07 26.61
CA ARG A 127 -12.69 17.33 25.35
C ARG A 127 -11.58 16.28 25.24
N VAL A 128 -10.50 16.41 26.01
CA VAL A 128 -9.38 15.47 25.97
C VAL A 128 -9.65 14.26 26.84
N ARG A 129 -9.65 13.08 26.22
CA ARG A 129 -9.81 11.78 26.86
C ARG A 129 -8.50 11.00 26.92
N THR A 130 -7.65 11.15 25.90
CA THR A 130 -6.42 10.37 25.75
C THR A 130 -5.28 11.27 25.29
N VAL A 131 -4.10 11.08 25.90
CA VAL A 131 -2.85 11.67 25.40
C VAL A 131 -2.01 10.58 24.76
N ARG A 132 -1.58 10.81 23.51
CA ARG A 132 -0.69 9.93 22.75
C ARG A 132 0.71 10.53 22.65
N ALA A 133 1.71 9.65 22.73
CA ALA A 133 3.09 9.95 22.35
C ALA A 133 3.56 8.86 21.38
N SER A 134 4.01 9.27 20.20
CA SER A 134 4.62 8.37 19.22
C SER A 134 6.12 8.60 19.24
N ILE A 135 6.89 7.54 19.50
CA ILE A 135 8.33 7.65 19.80
C ILE A 135 9.08 6.54 19.07
N SER A 136 10.06 6.91 18.24
CA SER A 136 10.98 5.93 17.63
C SER A 136 11.58 4.98 18.67
N PRO A 137 11.63 3.64 18.44
CA PRO A 137 12.27 2.68 19.33
C PRO A 137 13.73 3.00 19.64
N ASP A 138 14.41 3.68 18.71
CA ASP A 138 15.81 4.08 18.85
C ASP A 138 15.97 5.35 19.73
N ASN A 139 14.87 6.03 20.05
CA ASN A 139 14.86 7.20 20.93
C ASN A 139 14.67 6.82 22.41
N ALA A 140 15.69 6.18 22.97
CA ALA A 140 15.71 5.75 24.36
C ALA A 140 15.46 6.89 25.36
N ALA A 141 15.88 8.13 25.03
CA ALA A 141 15.70 9.29 25.88
C ALA A 141 14.23 9.71 26.01
N SER A 142 13.47 9.74 24.91
CA SER A 142 12.04 10.06 24.95
C SER A 142 11.22 8.93 25.58
N LEU A 143 11.56 7.66 25.28
CA LEU A 143 10.93 6.50 25.95
C LEU A 143 11.12 6.55 27.47
N ALA A 144 12.33 6.82 27.95
CA ALA A 144 12.62 6.98 29.38
C ALA A 144 11.94 8.23 30.01
N THR A 145 11.58 9.22 29.19
CA THR A 145 10.88 10.42 29.64
C THR A 145 9.40 10.13 29.91
N VAL A 146 8.73 9.42 29.00
CA VAL A 146 7.27 9.15 29.09
C VAL A 146 6.91 7.94 29.93
N ALA A 147 7.79 6.92 30.02
CA ALA A 147 7.53 5.68 30.77
C ALA A 147 7.06 5.90 32.23
N PRO A 148 7.71 6.75 33.06
CA PRO A 148 7.26 6.98 34.44
C PRO A 148 6.02 7.87 34.55
N LEU A 149 5.48 8.37 33.43
CA LEU A 149 4.33 9.27 33.39
C LEU A 149 3.01 8.55 33.11
N GLY A 150 2.99 7.21 33.10
CA GLY A 150 1.78 6.41 32.96
C GLY A 150 1.33 6.19 31.50
N PHE A 151 2.24 6.38 30.54
CA PHE A 151 2.02 5.99 29.15
C PHE A 151 2.18 4.48 28.99
N VAL A 152 1.22 3.84 28.34
CA VAL A 152 1.22 2.41 28.04
C VAL A 152 1.35 2.24 26.54
N ARG A 153 2.21 1.32 26.12
CA ARG A 153 2.35 0.96 24.70
C ARG A 153 1.06 0.31 24.21
N VAL A 154 0.42 0.90 23.22
CA VAL A 154 -0.81 0.40 22.59
C VAL A 154 -0.59 -0.11 21.16
N GLY A 155 0.55 0.22 20.55
CA GLY A 155 0.85 -0.22 19.20
C GLY A 155 2.20 0.25 18.71
N GLU A 156 2.38 0.11 17.40
CA GLU A 156 3.48 0.71 16.65
C GLU A 156 2.87 1.43 15.45
N GLN A 157 3.38 2.61 15.13
CA GLN A 157 3.09 3.33 13.91
C GLN A 157 4.39 3.54 13.13
N TRP A 158 4.28 4.01 11.89
CA TRP A 158 5.47 4.33 11.11
C TRP A 158 5.39 5.80 10.69
N ASP A 159 6.35 6.59 11.14
CA ASP A 159 6.57 7.97 10.75
C ASP A 159 7.53 8.06 9.56
N ASP A 160 7.30 9.01 8.67
CA ASP A 160 8.06 9.14 7.42
C ASP A 160 9.46 9.76 7.63
N GLU A 161 9.70 10.48 8.75
CA GLU A 161 11.00 11.04 9.15
C GLU A 161 11.74 10.13 10.16
N ASP A 162 11.03 9.67 11.20
CA ASP A 162 11.63 9.00 12.37
C ASP A 162 11.51 7.45 12.35
N GLY A 163 10.83 6.88 11.35
CA GLY A 163 10.81 5.44 11.08
C GLY A 163 9.72 4.67 11.85
N LEU A 164 10.04 3.46 12.36
CA LEU A 164 9.12 2.77 13.27
C LEU A 164 8.98 3.65 14.51
N GLU A 165 7.77 3.82 15.02
CA GLU A 165 7.49 4.50 16.27
C GLU A 165 6.64 3.60 17.15
N VAL A 166 6.98 3.52 18.43
CA VAL A 166 6.10 2.93 19.44
C VAL A 166 5.01 3.94 19.74
N VAL A 167 3.74 3.52 19.62
CA VAL A 167 2.60 4.33 20.03
C VAL A 167 2.32 4.05 21.50
N LEU A 168 2.45 5.08 22.33
CA LEU A 168 2.10 5.02 23.74
C LEU A 168 0.92 5.94 24.02
N GLU A 169 -0.04 5.46 24.81
CA GLU A 169 -1.22 6.22 25.21
C GLU A 169 -1.39 6.24 26.72
N ARG A 170 -1.98 7.33 27.20
CA ARG A 170 -2.36 7.54 28.58
C ARG A 170 -3.77 8.12 28.62
N PRO A 171 -4.74 7.45 29.27
CA PRO A 171 -6.03 8.06 29.58
C PRO A 171 -5.84 9.27 30.49
N VAL A 172 -6.57 10.34 30.22
CA VAL A 172 -6.64 11.48 31.13
C VAL A 172 -7.58 11.09 32.27
N ARG A 173 -7.04 10.87 33.48
CA ARG A 173 -7.88 10.68 34.67
C ARG A 173 -8.59 11.99 34.99
N PRO A 174 -9.92 12.00 35.20
CA PRO A 174 -10.59 13.18 35.72
C PRO A 174 -10.04 13.49 37.12
N VAL A 175 -9.74 14.76 37.36
CA VAL A 175 -9.51 15.27 38.71
C VAL A 175 -10.89 15.37 39.37
N GLY A 176 -11.15 14.54 40.39
CA GLY A 176 -12.23 14.79 41.35
C GLY A 176 -11.75 15.79 42.42
N PRO A 177 -12.65 16.50 43.13
CA PRO A 177 -13.72 15.83 43.89
C PRO A 177 -15.09 16.56 43.94
N ALA A 178 -16.08 15.82 44.47
CA ALA A 178 -17.37 16.23 45.05
C ALA A 178 -18.60 16.45 44.13
N ASP A 179 -19.65 15.71 44.50
CA ASP A 179 -21.08 15.84 44.26
C ASP A 179 -21.67 15.84 42.83
N ARG A 180 -22.26 14.69 42.49
CA ARG A 180 -23.52 14.60 41.73
C ARG A 180 -24.69 15.08 42.61
N PRO A 181 -25.92 15.23 42.08
CA PRO A 181 -26.36 15.51 40.69
C PRO A 181 -27.40 16.66 40.67
N ASP A 182 -27.83 17.16 39.50
CA ASP A 182 -29.28 17.36 39.33
C ASP A 182 -29.80 17.44 37.89
N ARG A 183 -31.07 17.06 37.77
CA ARG A 183 -31.91 16.97 36.58
C ARG A 183 -32.46 18.35 36.15
N ALA A 184 -32.53 18.58 34.84
CA ALA A 184 -33.56 19.36 34.14
C ALA A 184 -33.43 19.01 32.64
N GLY A 185 -34.35 18.28 32.00
CA GLY A 185 -35.66 18.75 31.52
C GLY A 185 -35.55 19.04 30.00
N PRO A 186 -36.23 18.30 29.10
CA PRO A 186 -36.16 18.59 27.68
C PRO A 186 -37.14 19.71 27.32
N ALA A 187 -36.65 20.76 26.65
CA ALA A 187 -37.49 21.77 26.04
C ALA A 187 -37.90 21.31 24.63
N ASP A 188 -39.21 21.34 24.44
CA ASP A 188 -39.99 21.18 23.22
C ASP A 188 -39.65 22.26 22.18
N VAL A 189 -39.49 21.86 20.92
CA VAL A 189 -39.80 22.72 19.76
C VAL A 189 -40.38 21.84 18.66
N GLY A 190 -41.67 22.07 18.37
CA GLY A 190 -42.51 21.23 17.53
C GLY A 190 -42.30 21.33 16.00
N HIS A 191 -42.69 20.22 15.37
CA HIS A 191 -43.50 20.10 14.15
C HIS A 191 -43.17 20.96 12.92
N GLY A 192 -42.48 20.33 11.97
CA GLY A 192 -42.72 20.49 10.53
C GLY A 192 -43.11 19.15 9.92
N THR A 193 -44.40 18.89 9.77
CA THR A 193 -44.96 17.67 9.17
C THR A 193 -44.86 17.73 7.64
N GLY A 194 -43.81 17.12 7.10
CA GLY A 194 -43.73 16.66 5.71
C GLY A 194 -43.77 15.13 5.69
N ARG A 195 -44.92 14.57 5.33
CA ARG A 195 -45.21 13.13 5.31
C ARG A 195 -44.28 12.42 4.30
N ALA A 196 -43.32 11.65 4.80
CA ALA A 196 -42.65 10.60 4.03
C ALA A 196 -42.87 9.26 4.75
N ALA A 197 -44.06 8.70 4.55
CA ALA A 197 -44.33 7.31 4.88
C ALA A 197 -43.56 6.43 3.89
N GLY A 198 -42.53 5.74 4.40
CA GLY A 198 -41.70 4.83 3.61
C GLY A 198 -40.45 4.37 4.35
N ALA A 199 -40.54 4.09 5.65
CA ALA A 199 -39.43 3.52 6.39
C ALA A 199 -39.28 2.02 6.07
N ASP A 200 -38.15 1.73 5.42
CA ASP A 200 -37.27 0.62 5.71
C ASP A 200 -37.73 -0.79 5.31
N ARG A 201 -37.92 -0.96 3.99
CA ARG A 201 -37.70 -2.23 3.30
C ARG A 201 -36.82 -1.99 2.08
N THR A 202 -35.49 -2.03 2.20
CA THR A 202 -34.59 -2.49 1.12
C THR A 202 -33.17 -2.58 1.65
N GLY A 203 -32.60 -3.79 1.63
CA GLY A 203 -31.16 -3.99 1.80
C GLY A 203 -30.36 -3.34 0.66
N PRO A 204 -29.01 -3.46 0.67
CA PRO A 204 -28.20 -2.92 -0.41
C PRO A 204 -28.59 -3.54 -1.77
N GLU A 205 -28.76 -2.68 -2.77
CA GLU A 205 -29.08 -3.05 -4.16
C GLU A 205 -27.93 -3.87 -4.76
N VAL A 206 -26.70 -3.45 -4.48
CA VAL A 206 -25.45 -4.12 -4.85
C VAL A 206 -24.56 -4.34 -3.64
N ASP A 207 -23.80 -5.42 -3.62
CA ASP A 207 -22.92 -5.71 -2.49
C ASP A 207 -21.72 -4.75 -2.48
N VAL A 208 -21.19 -4.43 -3.66
CA VAL A 208 -20.06 -3.51 -3.84
C VAL A 208 -20.25 -2.62 -5.06
N LEU A 209 -20.09 -1.31 -4.88
CA LEU A 209 -19.89 -0.34 -5.95
C LEU A 209 -18.39 -0.07 -6.11
N VAL A 210 -17.85 -0.33 -7.31
CA VAL A 210 -16.48 0.00 -7.68
C VAL A 210 -16.48 1.24 -8.57
N VAL A 211 -15.69 2.25 -8.19
CA VAL A 211 -15.60 3.53 -8.91
C VAL A 211 -14.23 3.64 -9.56
N GLY A 212 -14.18 3.70 -10.88
CA GLY A 212 -12.97 3.67 -11.72
C GLY A 212 -12.72 2.30 -12.33
N ALA A 213 -12.84 2.20 -13.65
CA ALA A 213 -12.64 1.03 -14.49
C ALA A 213 -11.25 1.03 -15.16
N GLY A 214 -10.22 1.49 -14.43
CA GLY A 214 -8.82 1.21 -14.75
C GLY A 214 -8.41 -0.21 -14.34
N PRO A 215 -7.13 -0.60 -14.50
CA PRO A 215 -6.68 -1.97 -14.29
C PRO A 215 -6.94 -2.48 -12.87
N THR A 216 -6.83 -1.61 -11.87
CA THR A 216 -7.15 -1.92 -10.47
C THR A 216 -8.63 -2.25 -10.29
N GLY A 217 -9.54 -1.41 -10.80
CA GLY A 217 -10.98 -1.60 -10.63
C GLY A 217 -11.49 -2.81 -11.39
N LEU A 218 -10.98 -3.04 -12.60
CA LEU A 218 -11.30 -4.22 -13.40
C LEU A 218 -10.83 -5.53 -12.71
N ALA A 219 -9.59 -5.57 -12.21
CA ALA A 219 -9.08 -6.71 -11.46
C ALA A 219 -9.83 -6.95 -10.15
N LEU A 220 -10.28 -5.86 -9.49
CA LEU A 220 -11.08 -5.96 -8.27
C LEU A 220 -12.44 -6.59 -8.57
N CYS A 221 -13.11 -6.15 -9.63
CA CYS A 221 -14.38 -6.73 -10.06
C CYS A 221 -14.23 -8.22 -10.39
N ALA A 222 -13.14 -8.61 -11.06
CA ALA A 222 -12.91 -10.02 -11.39
C ALA A 222 -12.84 -10.90 -10.13
N GLN A 223 -12.17 -10.41 -9.08
CA GLN A 223 -12.13 -11.09 -7.78
C GLN A 223 -13.47 -11.10 -7.06
N LEU A 224 -14.18 -9.98 -7.07
CA LEU A 224 -15.50 -9.88 -6.44
C LEU A 224 -16.51 -10.84 -7.07
N LEU A 225 -16.54 -10.92 -8.40
CA LEU A 225 -17.39 -11.84 -9.16
C LEU A 225 -16.98 -13.30 -8.94
N ALA A 226 -15.67 -13.59 -8.97
CA ALA A 226 -15.14 -14.94 -8.71
C ALA A 226 -15.52 -15.46 -7.30
N HIS A 227 -15.75 -14.55 -6.37
CA HIS A 227 -16.23 -14.84 -5.03
C HIS A 227 -17.72 -14.47 -4.84
N GLY A 228 -18.52 -14.37 -5.91
CA GLY A 228 -19.99 -14.33 -5.83
C GLY A 228 -20.62 -13.05 -5.27
N ALA A 229 -19.92 -11.92 -5.25
CA ALA A 229 -20.51 -10.64 -4.89
C ALA A 229 -21.28 -10.03 -6.08
N ARG A 230 -22.38 -9.31 -5.79
CA ARG A 230 -23.10 -8.47 -6.77
C ARG A 230 -22.37 -7.14 -6.89
N VAL A 231 -21.82 -6.87 -8.07
CA VAL A 231 -20.93 -5.73 -8.30
C VAL A 231 -21.54 -4.77 -9.32
N ARG A 232 -21.36 -3.48 -9.08
CA ARG A 232 -21.54 -2.43 -10.08
C ARG A 232 -20.20 -1.73 -10.31
N LEU A 233 -19.83 -1.50 -11.56
CA LEU A 233 -18.58 -0.86 -11.95
C LEU A 233 -18.88 0.39 -12.78
N VAL A 234 -18.51 1.56 -12.27
CA VAL A 234 -18.73 2.85 -12.92
C VAL A 234 -17.41 3.54 -13.22
N ASP A 235 -17.32 4.27 -14.33
CA ASP A 235 -16.19 5.12 -14.66
C ASP A 235 -16.69 6.39 -15.36
N ARG A 236 -16.11 7.53 -15.01
CA ARG A 236 -16.43 8.82 -15.65
C ARG A 236 -15.82 8.96 -17.05
N GLY A 237 -14.77 8.20 -17.36
CA GLY A 237 -14.13 8.20 -18.67
C GLY A 237 -14.98 7.49 -19.71
N ALA A 238 -15.04 8.04 -20.92
CA ALA A 238 -15.74 7.44 -22.06
C ALA A 238 -15.08 6.14 -22.54
N ASP A 239 -13.76 6.01 -22.39
CA ASP A 239 -13.00 4.82 -22.77
C ASP A 239 -11.83 4.59 -21.79
N ARG A 240 -11.11 3.50 -22.01
CA ARG A 240 -9.84 3.14 -21.37
C ARG A 240 -8.78 4.23 -21.51
N ALA A 241 -7.79 4.17 -20.63
CA ALA A 241 -6.66 5.08 -20.69
C ALA A 241 -5.71 4.75 -21.86
N HIS A 242 -5.83 5.48 -22.97
CA HIS A 242 -4.88 5.40 -24.09
C HIS A 242 -3.51 6.02 -23.76
N GLU A 243 -3.47 6.93 -22.79
CA GLU A 243 -2.31 7.74 -22.38
C GLU A 243 -1.40 7.09 -21.32
N SER A 244 -1.55 5.79 -21.07
CA SER A 244 -0.95 5.18 -19.87
C SER A 244 0.58 5.07 -19.93
N ARG A 245 1.23 5.31 -18.78
CA ARG A 245 2.68 5.13 -18.55
C ARG A 245 3.12 3.68 -18.32
N ALA A 246 2.19 2.74 -18.17
CA ALA A 246 2.49 1.35 -17.81
C ALA A 246 2.63 0.44 -19.03
N LEU A 247 3.74 -0.31 -19.09
CA LEU A 247 4.14 -1.12 -20.25
C LEU A 247 4.57 -2.55 -19.91
N ALA A 248 4.57 -2.91 -18.62
CA ALA A 248 5.04 -4.23 -18.19
C ALA A 248 4.15 -4.81 -17.10
N VAL A 249 3.75 -6.07 -17.29
CA VAL A 249 3.09 -6.90 -16.28
C VAL A 249 4.15 -7.78 -15.61
N GLN A 250 4.18 -7.73 -14.28
CA GLN A 250 5.20 -8.42 -13.49
C GLN A 250 4.85 -9.88 -13.23
N PRO A 251 5.86 -10.75 -12.99
CA PRO A 251 5.67 -12.13 -12.53
C PRO A 251 4.65 -12.26 -11.40
N ARG A 252 4.74 -11.42 -10.36
CA ARG A 252 3.80 -11.51 -9.24
C ARG A 252 2.36 -11.18 -9.63
N THR A 253 2.18 -10.21 -10.53
CA THR A 253 0.86 -9.85 -11.06
C THR A 253 0.26 -10.99 -11.88
N MET A 254 1.05 -11.62 -12.75
CA MET A 254 0.65 -12.80 -13.50
C MET A 254 0.28 -13.98 -12.58
N GLU A 255 1.01 -14.18 -11.47
CA GLU A 255 0.66 -15.22 -10.50
C GLU A 255 -0.67 -14.99 -9.79
N VAL A 256 -0.99 -13.75 -9.41
CA VAL A 256 -2.23 -13.46 -8.68
C VAL A 256 -3.46 -13.40 -9.58
N LEU A 257 -3.27 -13.17 -10.88
CA LEU A 257 -4.33 -13.22 -11.90
C LEU A 257 -4.55 -14.62 -12.47
N ALA A 258 -3.60 -15.54 -12.30
CA ALA A 258 -3.70 -16.89 -12.84
C ALA A 258 -4.89 -17.69 -12.27
N PRO A 259 -5.22 -17.61 -10.97
CA PRO A 259 -6.42 -18.24 -10.42
C PRO A 259 -7.75 -17.76 -11.01
N LEU A 260 -7.77 -16.58 -11.62
CA LEU A 260 -8.93 -16.03 -12.32
C LEU A 260 -8.97 -16.44 -13.80
N GLY A 261 -7.96 -17.14 -14.32
CA GLY A 261 -7.88 -17.52 -15.73
C GLY A 261 -7.44 -16.38 -16.68
N ILE A 262 -7.06 -15.22 -16.16
CA ILE A 262 -6.74 -14.01 -16.95
C ILE A 262 -5.32 -14.08 -17.55
N THR A 263 -4.38 -14.69 -16.82
CA THR A 263 -2.95 -14.63 -17.17
C THR A 263 -2.62 -15.26 -18.52
N ALA A 264 -3.32 -16.31 -18.94
CA ALA A 264 -3.08 -16.95 -20.23
C ALA A 264 -3.34 -15.98 -21.40
N ALA A 265 -4.43 -15.22 -21.34
CA ALA A 265 -4.76 -14.20 -22.34
C ALA A 265 -3.73 -13.06 -22.34
N LEU A 266 -3.32 -12.58 -21.16
CA LEU A 266 -2.24 -11.57 -21.07
C LEU A 266 -0.96 -12.05 -21.75
N VAL A 267 -0.53 -13.29 -21.46
CA VAL A 267 0.71 -13.85 -22.04
C VAL A 267 0.58 -14.09 -23.54
N ALA A 268 -0.60 -14.45 -24.05
CA ALA A 268 -0.84 -14.64 -25.48
C ALA A 268 -0.73 -13.34 -26.28
N GLU A 269 -1.05 -12.20 -25.66
CA GLU A 269 -1.04 -10.89 -26.31
C GLU A 269 0.20 -10.06 -26.03
N GLY A 270 0.92 -10.35 -24.94
CA GLY A 270 2.13 -9.63 -24.57
C GLY A 270 3.41 -10.27 -25.11
N ASN A 271 4.49 -9.51 -25.05
CA ASN A 271 5.81 -9.98 -25.45
C ASN A 271 6.67 -10.36 -24.21
N PRO A 272 6.90 -11.65 -23.94
CA PRO A 272 7.73 -12.10 -22.81
C PRO A 272 9.24 -12.10 -23.11
N ALA A 273 9.63 -11.81 -24.36
CA ALA A 273 11.00 -11.94 -24.85
C ALA A 273 11.78 -10.61 -24.89
N VAL A 274 11.15 -9.50 -24.48
CA VAL A 274 11.79 -8.18 -24.51
C VAL A 274 13.03 -8.15 -23.61
N ARG A 275 14.14 -7.66 -24.16
CA ARG A 275 15.41 -7.49 -23.44
C ARG A 275 15.58 -6.04 -23.02
N LEU A 276 16.39 -5.77 -21.99
CA LEU A 276 16.77 -4.41 -21.60
C LEU A 276 18.19 -4.10 -22.08
N ALA A 277 18.32 -3.22 -23.06
CA ALA A 277 19.59 -2.64 -23.47
C ALA A 277 19.88 -1.39 -22.62
N VAL A 278 20.82 -1.50 -21.68
CA VAL A 278 21.28 -0.38 -20.86
C VAL A 278 22.49 0.28 -21.52
N HIS A 279 22.34 1.55 -21.91
CA HIS A 279 23.36 2.35 -22.58
C HIS A 279 23.98 3.34 -21.59
N LEU A 280 25.30 3.28 -21.46
CA LEU A 280 26.11 4.06 -20.52
C LEU A 280 27.27 4.71 -21.28
N GLY A 281 26.99 5.86 -21.90
CA GLY A 281 27.89 6.47 -22.89
C GLY A 281 28.09 5.52 -24.07
N ARG A 282 29.34 5.17 -24.40
CA ARG A 282 29.68 4.29 -25.54
C ARG A 282 29.53 2.79 -25.25
N ARG A 283 29.12 2.40 -24.04
CA ARG A 283 28.96 1.00 -23.65
C ARG A 283 27.49 0.62 -23.58
N THR A 284 27.14 -0.51 -24.18
CA THR A 284 25.81 -1.10 -24.07
C THR A 284 25.92 -2.44 -23.37
N ALA A 285 25.06 -2.66 -22.39
CA ALA A 285 24.89 -3.96 -21.75
C ALA A 285 23.46 -4.44 -21.94
N VAL A 286 23.28 -5.65 -22.46
CA VAL A 286 21.96 -6.24 -22.68
C VAL A 286 21.65 -7.20 -21.53
N VAL A 287 20.66 -6.84 -20.72
CA VAL A 287 20.17 -7.64 -19.60
C VAL A 287 18.90 -8.36 -20.05
N PRO A 288 18.83 -9.70 -19.95
CA PRO A 288 17.57 -10.40 -20.19
C PRO A 288 16.57 -10.01 -19.08
N LEU A 289 15.34 -9.66 -19.47
CA LEU A 289 14.21 -9.48 -18.55
C LEU A 289 13.41 -10.77 -18.39
N SER A 290 14.12 -11.89 -18.52
CA SER A 290 13.67 -13.25 -18.33
C SER A 290 14.83 -14.06 -17.76
N GLY A 291 14.56 -15.13 -17.03
CA GLY A 291 15.66 -15.92 -16.49
C GLY A 291 15.27 -17.14 -15.68
N THR A 292 16.06 -18.20 -15.85
CA THR A 292 16.01 -19.39 -15.02
C THR A 292 16.48 -19.05 -13.60
N GLY A 293 15.78 -19.57 -12.58
CA GLY A 293 16.10 -19.32 -11.16
C GLY A 293 15.23 -18.27 -10.45
N LEU A 294 14.24 -17.69 -11.14
CA LEU A 294 13.11 -17.08 -10.44
C LEU A 294 12.17 -18.17 -9.94
N ASP A 295 11.80 -18.09 -8.66
CA ASP A 295 10.78 -18.95 -8.06
C ASP A 295 9.40 -18.43 -8.49
N THR A 296 9.00 -18.68 -9.74
CA THR A 296 7.70 -18.28 -10.35
C THR A 296 7.41 -19.09 -11.62
N PRO A 297 6.14 -19.40 -11.95
CA PRO A 297 5.77 -20.01 -13.24
C PRO A 297 5.93 -19.05 -14.43
N TYR A 298 6.05 -17.74 -14.17
CA TYR A 298 6.16 -16.70 -15.20
C TYR A 298 7.52 -15.98 -15.09
N PRO A 299 8.64 -16.63 -15.44
CA PRO A 299 9.99 -16.13 -15.16
C PRO A 299 10.45 -15.02 -16.13
N PHE A 300 9.56 -14.09 -16.44
CA PHE A 300 9.75 -12.99 -17.39
C PHE A 300 8.91 -11.76 -17.01
N LEU A 301 9.37 -10.56 -17.38
CA LEU A 301 8.51 -9.38 -17.44
C LEU A 301 7.76 -9.40 -18.76
N LEU A 302 6.43 -9.38 -18.70
CA LEU A 302 5.59 -9.39 -19.89
C LEU A 302 5.37 -7.96 -20.36
N PHE A 303 5.87 -7.62 -21.54
CA PHE A 303 5.62 -6.31 -22.14
C PHE A 303 4.23 -6.30 -22.79
N LEU A 304 3.35 -5.49 -22.23
CA LEU A 304 1.96 -5.35 -22.68
C LEU A 304 1.49 -3.95 -22.25
N SER A 305 0.85 -3.22 -23.16
CA SER A 305 0.34 -1.89 -22.83
C SER A 305 -0.78 -1.98 -21.78
N GLN A 306 -0.95 -0.93 -20.98
CA GLN A 306 -2.07 -0.88 -20.05
C GLN A 306 -3.43 -0.97 -20.76
N ALA A 307 -3.62 -0.28 -21.89
CA ALA A 307 -4.88 -0.33 -22.63
C ALA A 307 -5.25 -1.75 -23.08
N ARG A 308 -4.24 -2.56 -23.48
CA ARG A 308 -4.44 -3.96 -23.83
C ARG A 308 -4.66 -4.83 -22.59
N THR A 309 -3.94 -4.57 -21.49
CA THR A 309 -4.19 -5.22 -20.20
C THR A 309 -5.63 -4.96 -19.71
N GLU A 310 -6.11 -3.71 -19.82
CA GLU A 310 -7.49 -3.33 -19.52
C GLU A 310 -8.48 -4.05 -20.44
N GLN A 311 -8.17 -4.19 -21.74
CA GLN A 311 -9.04 -4.95 -22.66
C GLN A 311 -9.22 -6.39 -22.20
N VAL A 312 -8.13 -7.10 -21.92
CA VAL A 312 -8.19 -8.50 -21.48
C VAL A 312 -9.02 -8.64 -20.21
N LEU A 313 -8.91 -7.68 -19.29
CA LEU A 313 -9.73 -7.66 -18.09
C LEU A 313 -11.21 -7.34 -18.38
N ILE A 314 -11.51 -6.42 -19.28
CA ILE A 314 -12.88 -6.11 -19.72
C ILE A 314 -13.51 -7.33 -20.37
N ASP A 315 -12.82 -8.00 -21.29
CA ASP A 315 -13.30 -9.19 -21.98
C ASP A 315 -13.57 -10.33 -20.98
N HIS A 316 -12.69 -10.48 -19.98
CA HIS A 316 -12.89 -11.43 -18.88
C HIS A 316 -14.16 -11.10 -18.05
N LEU A 317 -14.38 -9.83 -17.70
CA LEU A 317 -15.58 -9.42 -16.95
C LEU A 317 -16.86 -9.57 -17.78
N ALA A 318 -16.80 -9.29 -19.08
CA ALA A 318 -17.93 -9.44 -20.00
C ALA A 318 -18.38 -10.91 -20.08
N GLY A 319 -17.43 -11.86 -20.07
CA GLY A 319 -17.74 -13.29 -19.95
C GLY A 319 -18.46 -13.68 -18.65
N GLY A 320 -18.34 -12.85 -17.60
CA GLY A 320 -19.08 -12.95 -16.34
C GLY A 320 -20.33 -12.06 -16.25
N GLY A 321 -20.74 -11.41 -17.35
CA GLY A 321 -21.93 -10.55 -17.40
C GLY A 321 -21.77 -9.15 -16.80
N LEU A 322 -20.54 -8.68 -16.55
CA LEU A 322 -20.27 -7.34 -16.06
C LEU A 322 -19.50 -6.53 -17.11
N ALA A 323 -20.07 -5.40 -17.52
CA ALA A 323 -19.37 -4.39 -18.32
C ALA A 323 -19.23 -3.11 -17.49
N PRO A 324 -18.13 -2.33 -17.66
CA PRO A 324 -18.02 -1.01 -17.06
C PRO A 324 -19.11 -0.08 -17.60
N GLU A 325 -19.82 0.60 -16.70
CA GLU A 325 -20.70 1.70 -17.04
C GLU A 325 -19.85 2.97 -17.23
N ARG A 326 -19.64 3.32 -18.50
CA ARG A 326 -18.83 4.47 -18.92
C ARG A 326 -19.62 5.77 -18.83
N GLU A 327 -18.91 6.89 -18.68
CA GLU A 327 -19.49 8.23 -18.52
C GLU A 327 -20.45 8.34 -17.33
N VAL A 328 -20.23 7.52 -16.30
CA VAL A 328 -20.98 7.55 -15.04
C VAL A 328 -20.06 8.01 -13.91
N GLU A 329 -20.31 9.22 -13.40
CA GLU A 329 -19.49 9.85 -12.36
C GLU A 329 -20.12 9.72 -10.97
N LEU A 330 -19.34 9.30 -9.96
CA LEU A 330 -19.74 9.42 -8.57
C LEU A 330 -19.61 10.89 -8.12
N THR A 331 -20.72 11.53 -7.76
CA THR A 331 -20.77 12.94 -7.34
C THR A 331 -21.03 13.10 -5.84
N GLY A 332 -21.50 12.04 -5.17
CA GLY A 332 -21.76 12.10 -3.73
C GLY A 332 -21.72 10.73 -3.07
N LEU A 333 -21.30 10.72 -1.80
CA LEU A 333 -21.16 9.53 -0.99
C LEU A 333 -21.54 9.85 0.45
N SER A 334 -22.40 9.01 1.04
CA SER A 334 -22.74 9.06 2.46
C SER A 334 -22.74 7.65 3.05
N ALA A 335 -21.80 7.39 3.96
CA ALA A 335 -21.68 6.09 4.62
C ALA A 335 -22.54 6.03 5.88
N GLY A 336 -23.37 4.99 5.99
CA GLY A 336 -24.17 4.68 7.17
C GLY A 336 -23.80 3.33 7.78
N ALA A 337 -24.49 2.94 8.87
CA ALA A 337 -24.21 1.69 9.58
C ALA A 337 -24.45 0.44 8.69
N ARG A 338 -25.48 0.47 7.83
CA ARG A 338 -25.95 -0.68 7.06
C ARG A 338 -25.51 -0.68 5.59
N GLY A 339 -24.85 0.36 5.11
CA GLY A 339 -24.46 0.51 3.70
C GLY A 339 -23.96 1.92 3.39
N VAL A 340 -23.77 2.18 2.11
CA VAL A 340 -23.34 3.48 1.57
C VAL A 340 -24.36 3.93 0.54
N THR A 341 -24.82 5.16 0.66
CA THR A 341 -25.66 5.82 -0.34
C THR A 341 -24.78 6.63 -1.27
N CYS A 342 -24.85 6.34 -2.56
CA CYS A 342 -24.04 6.93 -3.62
C CYS A 342 -24.93 7.71 -4.57
N ARG A 343 -24.51 8.92 -4.94
CA ARG A 343 -25.10 9.68 -6.05
C ARG A 343 -24.20 9.52 -7.26
N LEU A 344 -24.76 9.00 -8.33
CA LEU A 344 -24.08 8.89 -9.61
C LEU A 344 -24.75 9.82 -10.62
N ARG A 345 -23.96 10.40 -11.52
CA ARG A 345 -24.43 11.19 -12.64
C ARG A 345 -24.13 10.44 -13.93
N GLY A 346 -25.16 10.21 -14.75
CA GLY A 346 -25.02 9.57 -16.05
C GLY A 346 -24.61 10.53 -17.17
N PRO A 347 -24.42 10.01 -18.40
CA PRO A 347 -24.01 10.80 -19.57
C PRO A 347 -25.00 11.92 -19.91
N ASP A 348 -26.30 11.68 -19.71
CA ASP A 348 -27.37 12.67 -19.98
C ASP A 348 -27.50 13.72 -18.86
N GLY A 349 -26.63 13.67 -17.85
CA GLY A 349 -26.66 14.54 -16.67
C GLY A 349 -27.66 14.10 -15.60
N GLU A 350 -28.45 13.05 -15.85
CA GLU A 350 -29.39 12.48 -14.88
C GLU A 350 -28.66 11.98 -13.62
N GLU A 351 -29.20 12.32 -12.45
CA GLU A 351 -28.69 11.82 -11.17
C GLU A 351 -29.48 10.59 -10.72
N GLN A 352 -28.76 9.52 -10.42
CA GLN A 352 -29.29 8.29 -9.83
C GLN A 352 -28.71 8.09 -8.43
N VAL A 353 -29.54 7.55 -7.52
CA VAL A 353 -29.11 7.18 -6.17
C VAL A 353 -29.00 5.66 -6.09
N VAL A 354 -27.87 5.18 -5.59
CA VAL A 354 -27.58 3.75 -5.45
C VAL A 354 -27.27 3.42 -4.00
N ARG A 355 -27.80 2.30 -3.51
CA ARG A 355 -27.43 1.77 -2.18
C ARG A 355 -26.48 0.58 -2.32
N ALA A 356 -25.23 0.77 -1.92
CA ALA A 356 -24.20 -0.27 -1.94
C ALA A 356 -23.87 -0.77 -0.52
N GLY A 357 -23.48 -2.04 -0.37
CA GLY A 357 -22.95 -2.55 0.90
C GLY A 357 -21.59 -1.94 1.25
N TYR A 358 -20.76 -1.74 0.23
CA TYR A 358 -19.43 -1.13 0.28
C TYR A 358 -19.14 -0.32 -0.99
N VAL A 359 -18.22 0.65 -0.88
CA VAL A 359 -17.69 1.41 -2.03
C VAL A 359 -16.18 1.25 -2.08
N VAL A 360 -15.63 1.03 -3.27
CA VAL A 360 -14.18 1.01 -3.48
C VAL A 360 -13.77 2.04 -4.53
N GLY A 361 -12.91 2.98 -4.13
CA GLY A 361 -12.27 3.95 -5.00
C GLY A 361 -11.06 3.34 -5.71
N CYS A 362 -11.21 3.16 -7.01
CA CYS A 362 -10.20 2.74 -7.99
C CYS A 362 -10.01 3.84 -9.06
N ASP A 363 -10.46 5.06 -8.77
CA ASP A 363 -10.66 6.23 -9.64
C ASP A 363 -9.41 7.13 -9.79
N GLY A 364 -8.24 6.54 -9.55
CA GLY A 364 -6.94 7.12 -9.85
C GLY A 364 -6.46 8.21 -8.88
N ALA A 365 -5.38 8.90 -9.25
CA ALA A 365 -4.70 9.87 -8.39
C ALA A 365 -5.62 11.01 -7.87
N ARG A 366 -6.61 11.41 -8.66
CA ARG A 366 -7.64 12.42 -8.34
C ARG A 366 -8.95 11.74 -7.91
N SER A 367 -8.83 10.78 -6.99
CA SER A 367 -9.94 9.97 -6.50
C SER A 367 -11.02 10.82 -5.83
N THR A 368 -12.20 10.85 -6.43
CA THR A 368 -13.42 11.43 -5.86
C THR A 368 -13.86 10.64 -4.63
N VAL A 369 -13.71 9.31 -4.63
CA VAL A 369 -14.05 8.47 -3.48
C VAL A 369 -13.20 8.83 -2.25
N ARG A 370 -11.89 8.99 -2.43
CA ARG A 370 -10.97 9.37 -1.33
C ARG A 370 -11.36 10.74 -0.76
N ASP A 371 -11.62 11.70 -1.64
CA ASP A 371 -11.89 13.07 -1.25
C ASP A 371 -13.25 13.15 -0.52
N LEU A 372 -14.31 12.50 -1.04
CA LEU A 372 -15.62 12.39 -0.38
C LEU A 372 -15.57 11.63 0.96
N ALA A 373 -14.64 10.69 1.12
CA ALA A 373 -14.45 9.94 2.36
C ALA A 373 -13.59 10.69 3.41
N GLY A 374 -13.12 11.91 3.10
CA GLY A 374 -12.26 12.70 3.99
C GLY A 374 -10.96 11.97 4.33
N ILE A 375 -10.37 11.25 3.36
CA ILE A 375 -9.10 10.54 3.53
C ILE A 375 -7.98 11.42 2.99
N ALA A 376 -7.07 11.86 3.88
CA ALA A 376 -5.95 12.70 3.49
C ALA A 376 -5.00 12.00 2.50
N PHE A 377 -4.45 12.75 1.55
CA PHE A 377 -3.50 12.26 0.55
C PHE A 377 -2.11 12.89 0.75
N LEU A 378 -1.30 12.23 1.58
CA LEU A 378 -0.03 12.71 2.11
C LEU A 378 1.10 12.54 1.08
N GLY A 379 1.99 13.53 0.98
CA GLY A 379 3.21 13.47 0.18
C GLY A 379 3.40 14.66 -0.76
N GLU A 380 4.42 14.59 -1.61
CA GLU A 380 4.98 15.74 -2.32
C GLU A 380 5.00 15.53 -3.84
N ARG A 381 5.17 16.62 -4.60
CA ARG A 381 5.47 16.56 -6.04
C ARG A 381 6.98 16.61 -6.24
N TYR A 382 7.47 15.82 -7.19
CA TYR A 382 8.86 15.94 -7.64
C TYR A 382 9.03 17.25 -8.41
N PRO A 383 10.16 17.95 -8.26
CA PRO A 383 10.42 19.18 -9.00
C PRO A 383 10.68 18.94 -10.50
N GLN A 384 11.03 17.71 -10.88
CA GLN A 384 11.32 17.36 -12.28
C GLN A 384 10.04 17.13 -13.10
N SER A 385 10.05 17.62 -14.34
CA SER A 385 9.05 17.30 -15.36
C SER A 385 9.59 16.25 -16.33
N PHE A 386 8.70 15.42 -16.85
CA PHE A 386 9.01 14.39 -17.84
C PHE A 386 8.26 14.65 -19.12
N VAL A 387 8.78 14.10 -20.21
CA VAL A 387 8.11 13.98 -21.50
C VAL A 387 7.81 12.52 -21.74
N LEU A 388 6.59 12.23 -22.20
CA LEU A 388 6.20 10.98 -22.80
C LEU A 388 5.86 11.24 -24.27
N ALA A 389 6.40 10.42 -25.16
CA ALA A 389 6.14 10.50 -26.59
C ALA A 389 5.92 9.12 -27.21
N ASP A 390 4.82 8.95 -27.93
CA ASP A 390 4.56 7.78 -28.78
C ASP A 390 4.84 8.16 -30.23
N VAL A 391 5.88 7.57 -30.80
CA VAL A 391 6.46 7.99 -32.08
C VAL A 391 6.98 6.79 -32.86
N ALA A 392 7.12 6.96 -34.18
CA ALA A 392 7.99 6.10 -34.96
C ALA A 392 9.45 6.57 -34.83
N ALA A 393 10.39 5.62 -34.90
CA ALA A 393 11.80 5.91 -34.74
C ALA A 393 12.69 4.96 -35.55
N ASP A 394 13.61 5.54 -36.32
CA ASP A 394 14.71 4.85 -36.98
C ASP A 394 15.95 4.82 -36.09
N GLY A 395 16.68 3.71 -36.09
CA GLY A 395 17.97 3.56 -35.41
C GLY A 395 18.01 2.66 -34.16
N PRO A 396 17.01 2.64 -33.27
CA PRO A 396 16.99 1.70 -32.14
C PRO A 396 16.89 0.25 -32.62
N ALA A 397 17.58 -0.66 -31.92
CA ALA A 397 17.50 -2.09 -32.22
C ALA A 397 16.09 -2.62 -31.85
N PRO A 398 15.40 -3.33 -32.77
CA PRO A 398 14.07 -3.86 -32.46
C PRO A 398 14.12 -4.95 -31.39
N GLY A 399 12.98 -5.20 -30.73
CA GLY A 399 12.84 -6.30 -29.76
C GLY A 399 13.51 -6.07 -28.39
N ALA A 400 13.99 -4.85 -28.12
CA ALA A 400 14.54 -4.47 -26.82
C ALA A 400 13.92 -3.17 -26.31
N ALA A 401 13.77 -3.05 -25.00
CA ALA A 401 13.64 -1.78 -24.32
C ALA A 401 15.04 -1.17 -24.15
N HIS A 402 15.17 0.13 -24.35
CA HIS A 402 16.42 0.87 -24.26
C HIS A 402 16.40 1.82 -23.08
N ALA A 403 17.41 1.74 -22.22
CA ALA A 403 17.60 2.66 -21.11
C ALA A 403 18.94 3.38 -21.27
N TYR A 404 18.90 4.64 -21.68
CA TYR A 404 20.05 5.52 -21.79
C TYR A 404 20.22 6.28 -20.49
N VAL A 405 21.35 6.05 -19.82
CA VAL A 405 21.68 6.71 -18.55
C VAL A 405 22.95 7.51 -18.76
N GLY A 406 22.85 8.84 -18.67
CA GLY A 406 23.91 9.75 -19.07
C GLY A 406 24.00 11.02 -18.23
N ARG A 407 24.88 11.92 -18.66
CA ARG A 407 25.11 13.23 -18.01
C ARG A 407 23.83 14.08 -17.95
N ASP A 408 22.97 13.94 -18.95
CA ASP A 408 21.77 14.74 -19.15
C ASP A 408 20.49 14.08 -18.61
N GLY A 409 20.66 12.97 -17.88
CA GLY A 409 19.58 12.32 -17.14
C GLY A 409 19.37 10.88 -17.62
N MET A 410 18.10 10.51 -17.66
CA MET A 410 17.64 9.20 -18.11
C MET A 410 16.67 9.37 -19.28
N LEU A 411 16.84 8.54 -20.29
CA LEU A 411 15.92 8.37 -21.40
C LEU A 411 15.60 6.88 -21.54
N LEU A 412 14.32 6.57 -21.59
CA LEU A 412 13.81 5.22 -21.77
C LEU A 412 13.07 5.16 -23.11
N MET A 413 13.32 4.13 -23.92
CA MET A 413 12.55 3.83 -25.11
C MET A 413 12.01 2.41 -24.98
N PHE A 414 10.71 2.25 -25.12
CA PHE A 414 10.05 0.97 -24.99
C PHE A 414 9.37 0.60 -26.29
N PRO A 415 9.55 -0.64 -26.78
CA PRO A 415 8.79 -1.12 -27.90
C PRO A 415 7.33 -1.28 -27.47
N ILE A 416 6.42 -0.72 -28.26
CA ILE A 416 4.98 -0.88 -28.12
C ILE A 416 4.39 -1.27 -29.48
N GLU A 417 3.29 -2.02 -29.51
CA GLU A 417 2.70 -2.47 -30.78
C GLU A 417 1.83 -1.39 -31.42
N GLN A 418 1.04 -0.70 -30.59
CA GLN A 418 0.12 0.36 -30.99
C GLN A 418 0.05 1.42 -29.87
N PRO A 419 -0.25 2.69 -30.20
CA PRO A 419 -0.55 3.19 -31.54
C PRO A 419 0.69 3.60 -32.37
N ALA A 420 1.87 3.59 -31.76
CA ALA A 420 3.16 3.81 -32.42
C ALA A 420 4.13 2.67 -32.04
N PRO A 421 5.25 2.45 -32.75
CA PRO A 421 6.18 1.37 -32.44
C PRO A 421 7.07 1.67 -31.21
N TRP A 422 7.21 2.93 -30.80
CA TRP A 422 8.06 3.33 -29.69
C TRP A 422 7.38 4.31 -28.73
N ARG A 423 7.51 4.03 -27.44
CA ARG A 423 7.21 4.97 -26.35
C ARG A 423 8.49 5.47 -25.71
N ILE A 424 8.69 6.77 -25.74
CA ILE A 424 9.84 7.46 -25.17
C ILE A 424 9.42 8.12 -23.86
N VAL A 425 10.22 7.92 -22.81
CA VAL A 425 10.10 8.62 -21.53
C VAL A 425 11.42 9.28 -21.22
N ALA A 426 11.44 10.61 -21.18
CA ALA A 426 12.66 11.39 -20.95
C ALA A 426 12.43 12.50 -19.92
N MET A 427 13.49 12.89 -19.21
CA MET A 427 13.46 14.08 -18.37
C MET A 427 13.37 15.33 -19.24
N ARG A 428 12.38 16.19 -19.01
CA ARG A 428 12.29 17.50 -19.66
C ARG A 428 13.37 18.41 -19.10
N ARG A 429 14.00 19.24 -19.94
CA ARG A 429 15.01 20.21 -19.50
C ARG A 429 14.41 21.21 -18.51
N ALA A 430 15.18 21.58 -17.48
CA ALA A 430 14.73 22.54 -16.47
C ALA A 430 14.52 23.93 -17.10
N GLY A 431 13.47 24.65 -16.69
CA GLY A 431 13.14 26.00 -17.16
C GLY A 431 12.06 26.09 -18.24
N ALA A 432 11.54 24.96 -18.75
CA ALA A 432 10.37 24.97 -19.63
C ALA A 432 9.10 25.41 -18.86
N PRO A 433 8.25 26.30 -19.41
CA PRO A 433 7.01 26.72 -18.76
C PRO A 433 6.09 25.54 -18.43
N HIS A 434 5.45 25.58 -17.25
CA HIS A 434 4.46 24.58 -16.87
C HIS A 434 3.27 24.63 -17.85
N GLY A 435 2.91 23.51 -18.47
CA GLY A 435 1.84 23.44 -19.46
C GLY A 435 2.23 23.79 -20.90
N ALA A 436 3.51 24.10 -21.18
CA ALA A 436 3.97 24.27 -22.56
C ALA A 436 3.86 22.94 -23.32
N GLU A 437 3.23 23.01 -24.50
CA GLU A 437 3.06 21.90 -25.44
C GLU A 437 4.41 21.25 -25.76
N VAL A 438 4.41 19.91 -25.88
CA VAL A 438 5.62 19.15 -26.23
C VAL A 438 5.63 18.98 -27.74
N THR A 439 6.71 19.39 -28.38
CA THR A 439 6.87 19.29 -29.83
C THR A 439 7.84 18.16 -30.21
N LEU A 440 7.68 17.55 -31.39
CA LEU A 440 8.58 16.52 -31.88
C LEU A 440 10.06 16.97 -31.91
N PRO A 441 10.41 18.20 -32.34
CA PRO A 441 11.78 18.71 -32.25
C PRO A 441 12.32 18.76 -30.81
N GLU A 442 11.48 19.07 -29.82
CA GLU A 442 11.88 19.03 -28.42
C GLU A 442 12.26 17.60 -27.99
N VAL A 443 11.43 16.61 -28.35
CA VAL A 443 11.70 15.20 -28.03
C VAL A 443 12.94 14.69 -28.77
N GLN A 444 13.11 15.05 -30.03
CA GLN A 444 14.30 14.74 -30.82
C GLN A 444 15.56 15.32 -30.14
N ALA A 445 15.52 16.56 -29.65
CA ALA A 445 16.63 17.18 -28.93
C ALA A 445 16.93 16.53 -27.55
N LEU A 446 15.97 15.83 -26.94
CA LEU A 446 16.19 15.00 -25.75
C LEU A 446 16.84 13.66 -26.12
N VAL A 447 16.43 13.06 -27.23
CA VAL A 447 17.00 11.82 -27.78
C VAL A 447 18.44 12.04 -28.27
N ASP A 448 18.72 13.11 -29.00
CA ASP A 448 20.07 13.44 -29.50
C ASP A 448 21.06 13.76 -28.36
N ALA A 449 20.55 14.17 -27.19
CA ALA A 449 21.40 14.35 -25.99
C ALA A 449 21.90 13.01 -25.40
N HIS A 450 21.20 11.91 -25.69
CA HIS A 450 21.50 10.58 -25.13
C HIS A 450 22.02 9.59 -26.18
N THR A 451 21.75 9.83 -27.46
CA THR A 451 21.97 8.87 -28.54
C THR A 451 22.59 9.56 -29.76
N SER A 452 23.28 8.80 -30.59
CA SER A 452 23.71 9.24 -31.93
C SER A 452 23.03 8.35 -32.96
N GLY A 453 22.24 8.93 -33.87
CA GLY A 453 21.65 8.21 -35.00
C GLY A 453 20.21 7.74 -34.83
N VAL A 454 19.52 8.09 -33.73
CA VAL A 454 18.07 7.87 -33.62
C VAL A 454 17.32 9.05 -34.24
N ARG A 455 16.36 8.78 -35.13
CA ARG A 455 15.52 9.80 -35.77
C ARG A 455 14.05 9.49 -35.51
N LEU A 456 13.35 10.46 -34.94
CA LEU A 456 11.93 10.36 -34.60
C LEU A 456 11.08 10.94 -35.73
N HIS A 457 9.96 10.30 -36.03
CA HIS A 457 8.98 10.75 -37.01
C HIS A 457 7.58 10.25 -36.61
N ASP A 458 6.55 10.71 -37.33
CA ASP A 458 5.14 10.30 -37.17
C ASP A 458 4.68 10.26 -35.70
N PRO A 459 4.67 11.41 -34.99
CA PRO A 459 4.26 11.46 -33.60
C PRO A 459 2.76 11.20 -33.49
N VAL A 460 2.41 10.17 -32.72
CA VAL A 460 1.01 9.86 -32.40
C VAL A 460 0.58 10.61 -31.14
N TRP A 461 1.48 10.76 -30.16
CA TRP A 461 1.16 11.43 -28.90
C TRP A 461 2.41 12.04 -28.27
N LEU A 462 2.31 13.28 -27.78
CA LEU A 462 3.37 14.02 -27.11
C LEU A 462 2.80 14.72 -25.87
N SER A 463 3.35 14.45 -24.69
CA SER A 463 2.83 15.03 -23.45
C SER A 463 3.92 15.28 -22.40
N ALA A 464 3.78 16.38 -21.67
CA ALA A 464 4.58 16.67 -20.48
C ALA A 464 3.81 16.30 -19.22
N PHE A 465 4.48 15.67 -18.25
CA PHE A 465 3.86 15.32 -16.99
C PHE A 465 4.80 15.52 -15.80
N GLY A 466 4.22 15.97 -14.69
CA GLY A 466 4.87 15.98 -13.40
C GLY A 466 4.74 14.61 -12.70
N LEU A 467 5.67 14.35 -11.78
CA LEU A 467 5.58 13.18 -10.92
C LEU A 467 5.22 13.60 -9.50
N ALA A 468 4.40 12.77 -8.86
CA ALA A 468 4.06 12.93 -7.46
C ALA A 468 4.37 11.65 -6.71
N ARG A 469 4.72 11.80 -5.44
CA ARG A 469 4.84 10.73 -4.47
C ARG A 469 3.81 10.99 -3.39
N ARG A 470 2.66 10.35 -3.49
CA ARG A 470 1.55 10.55 -2.56
C ARG A 470 0.92 9.24 -2.11
N ARG A 471 0.30 9.24 -0.94
CA ARG A 471 -0.34 8.07 -0.34
C ARG A 471 -1.50 8.48 0.54
N ALA A 472 -2.57 7.70 0.51
CA ALA A 472 -3.68 7.85 1.43
C ALA A 472 -3.20 7.59 2.88
N SER A 473 -3.72 8.36 3.83
CA SER A 473 -3.42 8.17 5.25
C SER A 473 -3.94 6.83 5.78
N ARG A 474 -5.07 6.36 5.22
CA ARG A 474 -5.72 5.06 5.45
C ARG A 474 -6.31 4.52 4.15
N LEU A 475 -6.39 3.20 4.01
CA LEU A 475 -7.00 2.52 2.86
C LEU A 475 -8.49 2.20 3.08
N ARG A 476 -8.98 2.32 4.32
CA ARG A 476 -10.36 2.03 4.69
C ARG A 476 -10.91 3.12 5.63
N ALA A 477 -12.14 3.54 5.37
CA ALA A 477 -12.97 4.35 6.26
C ALA A 477 -14.35 3.67 6.37
N GLY A 478 -14.52 2.80 7.36
CA GLY A 478 -15.75 2.03 7.54
C GLY A 478 -16.08 1.13 6.34
N ARG A 479 -17.06 1.53 5.53
CA ARG A 479 -17.54 0.82 4.32
C ARG A 479 -16.97 1.39 3.01
N VAL A 480 -16.10 2.39 3.09
CA VAL A 480 -15.42 2.98 1.94
C VAL A 480 -13.95 2.55 1.95
N LEU A 481 -13.45 2.04 0.83
CA LEU A 481 -12.08 1.55 0.69
C LEU A 481 -11.41 2.16 -0.54
N LEU A 482 -10.08 2.15 -0.59
CA LEU A 482 -9.27 2.66 -1.70
C LEU A 482 -8.28 1.61 -2.19
N ALA A 483 -8.05 1.54 -3.50
CA ALA A 483 -7.05 0.66 -4.11
C ALA A 483 -6.33 1.33 -5.30
N GLY A 484 -5.08 0.92 -5.56
CA GLY A 484 -4.28 1.45 -6.66
C GLY A 484 -3.97 2.95 -6.52
N ASP A 485 -4.01 3.69 -7.64
CA ASP A 485 -3.63 5.11 -7.67
C ASP A 485 -4.52 6.02 -6.79
N ALA A 486 -5.73 5.58 -6.43
CA ALA A 486 -6.56 6.27 -5.44
C ALA A 486 -5.93 6.23 -4.03
N ALA A 487 -5.21 5.15 -3.74
CA ALA A 487 -4.52 4.89 -2.48
C ALA A 487 -3.05 5.34 -2.48
N HIS A 488 -2.32 5.21 -3.60
CA HIS A 488 -0.90 5.59 -3.67
C HIS A 488 -0.45 5.88 -5.09
N VAL A 489 0.34 6.96 -5.25
CA VAL A 489 0.93 7.38 -6.51
C VAL A 489 2.43 7.50 -6.32
N HIS A 490 3.19 6.97 -7.27
CA HIS A 490 4.65 6.93 -7.19
C HIS A 490 5.30 7.18 -8.55
N SER A 491 6.63 7.35 -8.54
CA SER A 491 7.41 7.47 -9.78
C SER A 491 7.22 6.23 -10.67
N PRO A 492 7.09 6.38 -12.01
CA PRO A 492 6.92 5.27 -12.96
C PRO A 492 8.16 4.38 -13.07
N ALA A 493 9.27 4.74 -12.40
CA ALA A 493 10.49 3.93 -12.36
C ALA A 493 10.18 2.47 -12.00
N GLY A 494 10.45 1.55 -12.93
CA GLY A 494 10.25 0.12 -12.76
C GLY A 494 8.83 -0.41 -13.03
N ALA A 495 7.93 0.38 -13.63
CA ALA A 495 6.58 -0.04 -14.01
C ALA A 495 5.76 -0.66 -12.86
N GLN A 496 5.83 -0.06 -11.66
CA GLN A 496 5.27 -0.67 -10.44
C GLN A 496 3.79 -0.32 -10.18
N GLY A 497 3.24 0.77 -10.76
CA GLY A 497 1.94 1.34 -10.36
C GLY A 497 0.77 0.42 -10.63
N MET A 498 0.54 0.12 -11.92
CA MET A 498 -0.49 -0.82 -12.37
C MET A 498 -0.38 -2.18 -11.67
N ASN A 499 0.83 -2.73 -11.57
CA ASN A 499 1.08 -4.02 -10.92
C ASN A 499 0.71 -4.01 -9.42
N THR A 500 1.08 -2.94 -8.72
CA THR A 500 0.77 -2.79 -7.29
C THR A 500 -0.73 -2.61 -7.09
N GLY A 501 -1.40 -1.82 -7.94
CA GLY A 501 -2.85 -1.64 -7.92
C GLY A 501 -3.62 -2.92 -8.21
N ILE A 502 -3.25 -3.71 -9.22
CA ILE A 502 -3.84 -5.03 -9.47
C ILE A 502 -3.65 -5.96 -8.27
N GLN A 503 -2.48 -5.93 -7.63
CA GLN A 503 -2.24 -6.75 -6.43
C GLN A 503 -3.01 -6.26 -5.19
N ASP A 504 -3.27 -4.96 -5.07
CA ASP A 504 -4.19 -4.42 -4.05
C ASP A 504 -5.60 -4.96 -4.28
N ALA A 505 -6.06 -4.89 -5.53
CA ALA A 505 -7.36 -5.39 -5.94
C ALA A 505 -7.51 -6.90 -5.67
N VAL A 506 -6.49 -7.71 -5.96
CA VAL A 506 -6.51 -9.15 -5.63
C VAL A 506 -6.49 -9.41 -4.14
N ASN A 507 -5.72 -8.64 -3.36
CA ASN A 507 -5.71 -8.81 -1.92
C ASN A 507 -7.05 -8.41 -1.27
N LEU A 508 -7.68 -7.34 -1.77
CA LEU A 508 -8.95 -6.82 -1.25
C LEU A 508 -10.15 -7.64 -1.72
N GLY A 509 -10.20 -8.04 -2.99
CA GLY A 509 -11.41 -8.55 -3.63
C GLY A 509 -12.02 -9.76 -2.95
N TRP A 510 -11.23 -10.80 -2.66
CA TRP A 510 -11.74 -11.99 -1.95
C TRP A 510 -12.20 -11.66 -0.52
N LYS A 511 -11.48 -10.77 0.19
CA LYS A 511 -11.85 -10.34 1.55
C LYS A 511 -13.19 -9.61 1.54
N LEU A 512 -13.32 -8.67 0.60
CA LEU A 512 -14.49 -7.83 0.45
C LEU A 512 -15.70 -8.62 -0.01
N ALA A 513 -15.55 -9.53 -0.97
CA ALA A 513 -16.65 -10.38 -1.40
C ALA A 513 -17.18 -11.24 -0.24
N LEU A 514 -16.30 -11.87 0.54
CA LEU A 514 -16.71 -12.69 1.68
C LEU A 514 -17.40 -11.87 2.77
N VAL A 515 -16.89 -10.67 3.08
CA VAL A 515 -17.52 -9.79 4.08
C VAL A 515 -18.86 -9.25 3.57
N ALA A 516 -18.92 -8.75 2.33
CA ALA A 516 -20.11 -8.16 1.74
C ALA A 516 -21.25 -9.18 1.57
N THR A 517 -20.91 -10.44 1.29
CA THR A 517 -21.87 -11.56 1.21
C THR A 517 -22.14 -12.23 2.56
N GLY A 518 -21.64 -11.67 3.67
CA GLY A 518 -21.89 -12.16 5.02
C GLY A 518 -21.21 -13.49 5.38
N ARG A 519 -20.25 -13.95 4.57
CA ARG A 519 -19.46 -15.18 4.75
C ARG A 519 -18.17 -14.98 5.55
N ALA A 520 -17.82 -13.75 5.90
CA ALA A 520 -16.71 -13.44 6.80
C ALA A 520 -17.05 -12.26 7.71
N ALA A 521 -16.34 -12.14 8.84
CA ALA A 521 -16.50 -11.02 9.76
C ALA A 521 -15.86 -9.74 9.21
N PRO A 522 -16.40 -8.54 9.52
CA PRO A 522 -15.86 -7.26 9.04
C PRO A 522 -14.38 -7.01 9.34
N ASP A 523 -13.86 -7.58 10.42
CA ASP A 523 -12.44 -7.46 10.84
C ASP A 523 -11.48 -8.05 9.79
N LEU A 524 -11.95 -8.94 8.91
CA LEU A 524 -11.17 -9.45 7.78
C LEU A 524 -10.70 -8.31 6.86
N LEU A 525 -11.50 -7.25 6.72
CA LEU A 525 -11.15 -6.09 5.90
C LEU A 525 -10.03 -5.24 6.50
N ASP A 526 -9.84 -5.23 7.82
CA ASP A 526 -8.74 -4.46 8.45
C ASP A 526 -7.36 -5.02 8.07
N THR A 527 -7.33 -6.29 7.71
CA THR A 527 -6.13 -6.98 7.24
C THR A 527 -5.67 -6.48 5.86
N TYR A 528 -6.54 -5.83 5.08
CA TYR A 528 -6.16 -5.25 3.79
C TYR A 528 -5.15 -4.12 3.99
N GLU A 529 -5.44 -3.17 4.87
CA GLU A 529 -4.51 -2.07 5.17
C GLU A 529 -3.22 -2.59 5.81
N ALA A 530 -3.35 -3.49 6.80
CA ALA A 530 -2.20 -4.09 7.48
C ALA A 530 -1.23 -4.80 6.53
N GLU A 531 -1.74 -5.36 5.41
CA GLU A 531 -0.94 -6.07 4.41
C GLU A 531 -0.42 -5.17 3.31
N ARG A 532 -1.25 -4.25 2.79
CA ARG A 532 -0.96 -3.50 1.55
C ARG A 532 -0.28 -2.16 1.80
N MET A 533 -0.55 -1.50 2.92
CA MET A 533 0.12 -0.25 3.28
C MET A 533 1.65 -0.43 3.42
N PRO A 534 2.18 -1.48 4.07
CA PRO A 534 3.63 -1.72 4.11
C PRO A 534 4.25 -2.03 2.74
N VAL A 535 3.51 -2.69 1.86
CA VAL A 535 3.96 -2.99 0.48
C VAL A 535 4.07 -1.70 -0.33
N ALA A 536 3.02 -0.87 -0.34
CA ALA A 536 3.04 0.44 -0.99
C ALA A 536 4.22 1.30 -0.48
N ARG A 537 4.44 1.34 0.84
CA ARG A 537 5.59 2.02 1.47
C ARG A 537 6.94 1.50 1.00
N ARG A 538 7.11 0.19 0.83
CA ARG A 538 8.38 -0.41 0.40
C ARG A 538 8.64 -0.11 -1.07
N VAL A 539 7.64 -0.24 -1.93
CA VAL A 539 7.72 0.12 -3.35
C VAL A 539 8.10 1.59 -3.47
N LEU A 540 7.39 2.49 -2.78
CA LEU A 540 7.67 3.93 -2.73
C LEU A 540 9.14 4.22 -2.37
N ARG A 541 9.64 3.68 -1.25
CA ARG A 541 11.03 3.93 -0.81
C ARG A 541 12.08 3.45 -1.81
N MET A 542 11.84 2.31 -2.44
CA MET A 542 12.79 1.76 -3.41
C MET A 542 12.78 2.56 -4.71
N THR A 543 11.59 2.82 -5.26
CA THR A 543 11.45 3.58 -6.51
C THR A 543 11.96 5.00 -6.33
N ASP A 544 11.71 5.62 -5.17
CA ASP A 544 12.16 6.98 -4.86
C ASP A 544 13.69 7.10 -4.80
N ARG A 545 14.38 6.18 -4.12
CA ARG A 545 15.86 6.21 -4.07
C ARG A 545 16.50 6.01 -5.43
N ALA A 546 16.03 5.02 -6.18
CA ALA A 546 16.54 4.74 -7.53
C ALA A 546 16.29 5.93 -8.47
N PHE A 547 15.08 6.50 -8.39
CA PHE A 547 14.67 7.60 -9.23
C PHE A 547 15.38 8.91 -8.88
N THR A 548 15.54 9.24 -7.60
CA THR A 548 16.27 10.43 -7.15
C THR A 548 17.72 10.41 -7.62
N VAL A 549 18.39 9.25 -7.59
CA VAL A 549 19.75 9.12 -8.12
C VAL A 549 19.76 9.27 -9.66
N ALA A 550 18.81 8.64 -10.35
CA ALA A 550 18.71 8.72 -11.81
C ALA A 550 18.40 10.13 -12.31
N THR A 551 17.64 10.91 -11.53
CA THR A 551 17.11 12.23 -11.92
C THR A 551 17.79 13.41 -11.21
N SER A 552 18.79 13.15 -10.37
CA SER A 552 19.55 14.20 -9.71
C SER A 552 20.33 15.03 -10.73
N THR A 553 20.22 16.34 -10.58
CA THR A 553 20.96 17.38 -11.32
C THR A 553 22.22 17.84 -10.60
N ALA A 554 22.48 17.35 -9.38
CA ALA A 554 23.64 17.76 -8.58
C ALA A 554 24.96 17.46 -9.31
N PRO A 555 25.92 18.40 -9.39
CA PRO A 555 27.13 18.25 -10.19
C PRO A 555 27.95 16.99 -9.85
N ALA A 556 28.10 16.67 -8.57
CA ALA A 556 28.81 15.48 -8.11
C ALA A 556 28.11 14.17 -8.54
N VAL A 557 26.77 14.12 -8.47
CA VAL A 557 25.98 12.96 -8.89
C VAL A 557 26.02 12.79 -10.41
N ARG A 558 25.97 13.89 -11.17
CA ARG A 558 26.15 13.87 -12.63
C ARG A 558 27.52 13.32 -13.03
N LEU A 559 28.58 13.75 -12.34
CA LEU A 559 29.95 13.29 -12.59
C LEU A 559 30.10 11.80 -12.25
N ALA A 560 29.58 11.37 -11.11
CA ALA A 560 29.57 9.96 -10.70
C ALA A 560 28.79 9.08 -11.70
N ARG A 561 27.63 9.55 -12.18
CA ARG A 561 26.82 8.84 -13.19
C ARG A 561 27.54 8.73 -14.54
N ALA A 562 28.29 9.77 -14.94
CA ALA A 562 29.04 9.78 -16.19
C ALA A 562 30.28 8.89 -16.17
N HIS A 563 31.00 8.80 -15.04
CA HIS A 563 32.34 8.18 -15.00
C HIS A 563 32.47 6.97 -14.08
N VAL A 564 31.71 6.90 -12.99
CA VAL A 564 31.81 5.83 -11.98
C VAL A 564 30.79 4.72 -12.26
N ALA A 565 29.53 5.08 -12.52
CA ALA A 565 28.45 4.11 -12.77
C ALA A 565 28.76 3.12 -13.93
N PRO A 566 29.33 3.53 -15.07
CA PRO A 566 29.65 2.59 -16.15
C PRO A 566 30.74 1.57 -15.80
N ARG A 567 31.65 1.92 -14.89
CA ARG A 567 32.72 1.02 -14.41
C ARG A 567 32.18 0.04 -13.37
N LEU A 568 31.40 0.54 -12.42
CA LEU A 568 30.78 -0.26 -11.36
C LEU A 568 29.73 -1.22 -11.92
N LEU A 569 28.89 -0.78 -12.87
CA LEU A 569 27.88 -1.64 -13.47
C LEU A 569 28.52 -2.77 -14.31
N ALA A 570 29.63 -2.51 -15.01
CA ALA A 570 30.35 -3.56 -15.72
C ALA A 570 30.85 -4.68 -14.77
N VAL A 571 31.25 -4.33 -13.55
CA VAL A 571 31.62 -5.30 -12.51
C VAL A 571 30.37 -6.03 -11.98
N VAL A 572 29.30 -5.29 -11.70
CA VAL A 572 28.03 -5.83 -11.17
C VAL A 572 27.35 -6.78 -12.16
N LEU A 573 27.30 -6.44 -13.45
CA LEU A 573 26.69 -7.28 -14.49
C LEU A 573 27.51 -8.53 -14.79
N ARG A 574 28.84 -8.51 -14.55
CA ARG A 574 29.69 -9.72 -14.61
C ARG A 574 29.40 -10.69 -13.46
N ALA A 575 28.91 -10.19 -12.32
CA ALA A 575 28.51 -11.04 -11.20
C ALA A 575 27.12 -11.64 -11.44
N ARG A 576 27.06 -12.90 -11.91
CA ARG A 576 25.82 -13.63 -12.27
C ARG A 576 24.67 -13.56 -11.23
N ARG A 577 24.97 -13.31 -9.95
CA ARG A 577 23.98 -13.27 -8.86
C ARG A 577 23.29 -11.91 -8.67
N VAL A 578 23.91 -10.80 -9.08
CA VAL A 578 23.41 -9.44 -8.76
C VAL A 578 22.27 -8.98 -9.69
N PRO A 579 22.34 -9.16 -11.02
CA PRO A 579 21.21 -8.86 -11.91
C PRO A 579 19.96 -9.67 -11.55
N ALA A 580 20.12 -10.93 -11.16
CA ALA A 580 19.03 -11.78 -10.68
C ALA A 580 18.38 -11.24 -9.40
N LEU A 581 19.16 -10.63 -8.49
CA LEU A 581 18.63 -10.03 -7.27
C LEU A 581 17.83 -8.75 -7.58
N GLY A 582 18.33 -7.88 -8.47
CA GLY A 582 17.62 -6.68 -8.91
C GLY A 582 16.30 -7.01 -9.64
N PHE A 583 16.34 -8.02 -10.53
CA PHE A 583 15.17 -8.50 -11.25
C PHE A 583 14.10 -9.07 -10.31
N ARG A 584 14.49 -9.81 -9.25
CA ARG A 584 13.56 -10.33 -8.23
C ARG A 584 12.77 -9.25 -7.49
N VAL A 585 13.36 -8.07 -7.30
CA VAL A 585 12.68 -6.97 -6.62
C VAL A 585 11.69 -6.28 -7.56
N VAL A 586 12.10 -6.04 -8.81
CA VAL A 586 11.20 -5.51 -9.85
C VAL A 586 10.04 -6.48 -10.13
N ALA A 587 10.27 -7.79 -10.02
CA ALA A 587 9.26 -8.83 -10.21
C ALA A 587 8.25 -8.96 -9.04
N GLN A 588 8.44 -8.21 -7.94
CA GLN A 588 7.60 -8.23 -6.73
C GLN A 588 7.42 -9.61 -6.06
N LEU A 589 8.27 -10.59 -6.38
CA LEU A 589 8.22 -11.95 -5.82
C LEU A 589 8.69 -12.03 -4.35
N THR A 590 9.10 -10.91 -3.76
CA THR A 590 9.58 -10.83 -2.37
C THR A 590 8.53 -10.30 -1.39
N ILE A 591 7.32 -10.01 -1.87
CA ILE A 591 6.19 -9.63 -1.02
C ILE A 591 5.84 -10.78 -0.08
N SER A 592 5.68 -10.46 1.20
CA SER A 592 5.31 -11.39 2.26
C SER A 592 4.51 -10.61 3.30
N TYR A 593 3.47 -11.26 3.83
CA TYR A 593 2.56 -10.75 4.86
C TYR A 593 2.86 -11.35 6.24
N ARG A 594 4.11 -11.77 6.48
CA ARG A 594 4.54 -12.20 7.82
C ARG A 594 4.21 -11.11 8.85
N GLY A 595 3.54 -11.50 9.93
CA GLY A 595 3.10 -10.58 10.98
C GLY A 595 1.75 -9.90 10.71
N SER A 596 1.12 -10.12 9.56
CA SER A 596 -0.28 -9.75 9.33
C SER A 596 -1.20 -10.50 10.29
N PRO A 597 -2.34 -9.92 10.72
CA PRO A 597 -3.37 -10.64 11.47
C PRO A 597 -3.87 -11.93 10.80
N LEU A 598 -3.75 -12.05 9.46
CA LEU A 598 -4.10 -13.27 8.72
C LEU A 598 -3.01 -14.34 8.68
N ALA A 599 -1.76 -13.99 8.96
CA ALA A 599 -0.69 -14.99 9.08
C ALA A 599 -0.83 -15.64 10.47
N GLY A 600 -1.19 -16.93 10.53
CA GLY A 600 -1.53 -17.65 11.76
C GLY A 600 -0.60 -17.43 12.97
N ASP A 601 -1.21 -17.56 14.14
CA ASP A 601 -0.80 -17.26 15.53
C ASP A 601 0.68 -16.88 15.85
N PRO A 602 0.91 -15.72 16.51
CA PRO A 602 2.21 -15.27 17.06
C PRO A 602 2.85 -16.15 18.15
N THR A 603 2.21 -17.23 18.60
CA THR A 603 2.77 -18.07 19.68
C THR A 603 4.07 -18.74 19.22
N ARG A 604 5.20 -18.17 19.68
CA ARG A 604 6.58 -18.63 19.40
C ARG A 604 6.83 -20.09 19.78
N HIS A 605 5.95 -20.71 20.58
CA HIS A 605 6.09 -22.07 21.09
C HIS A 605 5.71 -23.16 20.06
N HIS A 606 4.64 -23.01 19.27
CA HIS A 606 4.24 -24.02 18.28
C HIS A 606 5.13 -24.01 17.01
N GLN A 607 5.71 -22.86 16.67
CA GLN A 607 6.61 -22.73 15.53
C GLN A 607 7.97 -23.46 15.72
N ARG A 608 8.38 -23.72 16.97
CA ARG A 608 9.62 -24.44 17.30
C ARG A 608 9.46 -25.96 17.18
N ALA A 609 8.31 -26.52 17.58
CA ALA A 609 8.05 -27.97 17.59
C ALA A 609 8.00 -28.60 16.18
N TRP A 610 7.59 -27.82 15.17
CA TRP A 610 7.50 -28.25 13.78
C TRP A 610 8.76 -27.98 12.94
N GLY A 611 9.90 -27.78 13.60
CA GLY A 611 11.16 -27.40 12.94
C GLY A 611 12.27 -28.45 12.99
N GLY A 612 12.55 -29.17 11.88
CA GLY A 612 13.76 -30.00 11.68
C GLY A 612 15.00 -29.21 11.22
N PRO A 613 16.26 -29.67 11.37
CA PRO A 613 17.44 -28.82 11.17
C PRO A 613 17.71 -28.48 9.69
N SER A 614 18.09 -27.23 9.42
CA SER A 614 18.57 -26.63 8.14
C SER A 614 17.52 -26.21 7.07
N GLY A 615 17.72 -25.01 6.48
CA GLY A 615 16.99 -24.51 5.29
C GLY A 615 15.87 -23.47 5.54
N ARG A 616 15.78 -22.45 4.66
CA ARG A 616 14.74 -21.39 4.61
C ARG A 616 13.30 -21.96 4.76
N ARG A 617 12.79 -22.00 5.99
CA ARG A 617 11.43 -22.50 6.25
C ARG A 617 10.36 -21.56 5.70
N LEU A 618 9.41 -22.12 4.97
CA LEU A 618 8.16 -21.48 4.56
C LEU A 618 7.32 -21.14 5.82
N ARG A 619 6.70 -19.96 5.87
CA ARG A 619 5.92 -19.49 7.02
C ARG A 619 4.58 -18.90 6.58
N ALA A 620 3.64 -18.81 7.51
CA ALA A 620 2.42 -18.03 7.31
C ALA A 620 2.77 -16.59 6.89
N GLY A 621 2.01 -16.06 5.93
CA GLY A 621 2.25 -14.79 5.25
C GLY A 621 3.19 -14.89 4.04
N ASP A 622 3.93 -15.98 3.85
CA ASP A 622 4.77 -16.11 2.65
C ASP A 622 3.94 -16.43 1.40
N ARG A 623 4.47 -16.00 0.26
CA ARG A 623 4.03 -16.46 -1.06
C ARG A 623 4.30 -17.95 -1.22
N LEU A 624 3.38 -18.68 -1.83
CA LEU A 624 3.58 -20.09 -2.17
C LEU A 624 4.78 -20.26 -3.13
N PRO A 625 5.73 -21.17 -2.86
CA PRO A 625 6.84 -21.44 -3.77
C PRO A 625 6.40 -22.31 -4.96
N VAL A 626 7.12 -22.22 -6.08
CA VAL A 626 6.90 -23.12 -7.21
C VAL A 626 7.40 -24.50 -6.83
N VAL A 627 6.47 -25.45 -6.78
CA VAL A 627 6.75 -26.86 -6.52
C VAL A 627 6.34 -27.67 -7.77
N PRO A 628 7.28 -28.36 -8.43
CA PRO A 628 6.96 -29.22 -9.55
C PRO A 628 6.13 -30.44 -9.11
N LEU A 629 5.12 -30.77 -9.91
CA LEU A 629 4.27 -31.94 -9.72
C LEU A 629 4.52 -32.98 -10.84
N VAL A 630 4.14 -34.23 -10.57
CA VAL A 630 4.14 -35.34 -11.52
C VAL A 630 2.79 -36.07 -11.52
N GLY A 631 2.47 -36.81 -12.58
CA GLY A 631 1.26 -37.67 -12.62
C GLY A 631 0.13 -37.26 -13.57
N GLY A 632 0.44 -36.62 -14.71
CA GLY A 632 -0.53 -36.36 -15.79
C GLY A 632 -1.49 -35.17 -15.60
N GLY A 633 -1.46 -34.54 -14.42
CA GLY A 633 -2.18 -33.30 -14.10
C GLY A 633 -1.33 -32.03 -14.27
N PRO A 634 -1.65 -30.94 -13.54
CA PRO A 634 -0.89 -29.69 -13.57
C PRO A 634 0.60 -29.93 -13.28
N ALA A 635 1.48 -29.29 -14.05
CA ALA A 635 2.94 -29.48 -13.92
C ALA A 635 3.53 -28.84 -12.64
N THR A 636 2.79 -27.95 -11.98
CA THR A 636 3.24 -27.24 -10.78
C THR A 636 2.10 -27.07 -9.77
N LEU A 637 2.45 -26.88 -8.50
CA LEU A 637 1.50 -26.57 -7.44
C LEU A 637 0.72 -25.28 -7.75
N HIS A 638 1.36 -24.24 -8.31
CA HIS A 638 0.65 -23.04 -8.79
C HIS A 638 -0.45 -23.37 -9.80
N GLY A 639 -0.19 -24.27 -10.74
CA GLY A 639 -1.21 -24.72 -11.70
C GLY A 639 -2.34 -25.51 -11.03
N ALA A 640 -2.02 -26.34 -10.04
CA ALA A 640 -3.03 -27.09 -9.29
C ALA A 640 -3.92 -26.20 -8.41
N LEU A 641 -3.40 -25.07 -7.92
CA LEU A 641 -4.12 -24.11 -7.08
C LEU A 641 -4.63 -22.89 -7.86
N ALA A 642 -4.62 -22.93 -9.20
CA ALA A 642 -5.08 -21.83 -10.05
C ALA A 642 -6.62 -21.75 -10.07
N ARG A 643 -7.23 -21.53 -8.90
CA ARG A 643 -8.67 -21.31 -8.71
C ARG A 643 -8.91 -20.26 -7.62
N PRO A 644 -9.99 -19.46 -7.69
CA PRO A 644 -10.27 -18.40 -6.72
C PRO A 644 -10.89 -18.99 -5.43
N ALA A 645 -10.11 -19.78 -4.70
CA ALA A 645 -10.55 -20.48 -3.50
C ALA A 645 -9.42 -20.58 -2.46
N PHE A 646 -9.78 -20.88 -1.22
CA PHE A 646 -8.81 -21.38 -0.25
C PHE A 646 -8.40 -22.80 -0.63
N HIS A 647 -7.16 -23.16 -0.35
CA HIS A 647 -6.66 -24.52 -0.58
C HIS A 647 -6.02 -25.07 0.68
N LEU A 648 -6.57 -26.17 1.19
CA LEU A 648 -6.01 -26.92 2.30
C LEU A 648 -5.26 -28.14 1.76
N LEU A 649 -3.94 -28.08 1.82
CA LEU A 649 -3.06 -29.19 1.43
C LEU A 649 -2.76 -30.03 2.66
N LEU A 650 -3.04 -31.32 2.60
CA LEU A 650 -2.82 -32.30 3.66
C LEU A 650 -1.72 -33.29 3.23
N ALA A 651 -0.90 -33.72 4.19
CA ALA A 651 0.09 -34.76 3.96
C ALA A 651 -0.56 -36.13 3.74
N GLY A 652 0.04 -36.95 2.86
CA GLY A 652 -0.39 -38.32 2.65
C GLY A 652 -1.62 -38.46 1.74
N ARG A 653 -2.13 -39.69 1.61
CA ARG A 653 -3.35 -40.00 0.83
C ARG A 653 -4.61 -39.89 1.70
N PRO A 654 -5.78 -39.63 1.10
CA PRO A 654 -7.04 -39.76 1.82
C PRO A 654 -7.20 -41.20 2.30
N VAL A 655 -7.57 -41.39 3.58
CA VAL A 655 -7.93 -42.71 4.11
C VAL A 655 -9.31 -43.06 3.56
N ARG A 656 -9.41 -44.06 2.69
CA ARG A 656 -10.69 -44.61 2.24
C ARG A 656 -11.23 -45.57 3.31
N PRO A 657 -12.50 -45.47 3.71
CA PRO A 657 -13.08 -46.35 4.71
C PRO A 657 -13.39 -47.70 4.06
N ASP A 658 -12.40 -48.60 4.05
CA ASP A 658 -12.60 -50.04 3.88
C ASP A 658 -11.72 -50.75 4.92
N GLY A 659 -12.28 -50.89 6.13
CA GLY A 659 -11.65 -51.53 7.28
C GLY A 659 -12.09 -50.87 8.59
N ASP A 660 -12.78 -51.64 9.42
CA ASP A 660 -13.38 -51.23 10.70
C ASP A 660 -12.41 -50.40 11.56
N HIS A 661 -12.87 -49.22 11.98
CA HIS A 661 -12.20 -48.25 12.87
C HIS A 661 -11.15 -47.31 12.25
N GLY A 662 -11.59 -46.46 11.31
CA GLY A 662 -10.95 -45.19 10.94
C GLY A 662 -11.97 -44.22 10.32
N PRO A 663 -11.89 -42.90 10.52
CA PRO A 663 -13.03 -42.02 10.24
C PRO A 663 -13.25 -41.86 8.73
N ALA A 664 -14.51 -41.99 8.32
CA ALA A 664 -15.02 -41.76 6.96
C ALA A 664 -14.80 -40.29 6.50
N PRO A 665 -15.08 -39.93 5.23
CA PRO A 665 -15.05 -38.54 4.73
C PRO A 665 -15.98 -37.53 5.46
N GLY A 666 -16.59 -37.92 6.58
CA GLY A 666 -17.24 -37.06 7.55
C GLY A 666 -16.30 -36.31 8.53
N ASP A 667 -14.99 -36.55 8.50
CA ASP A 667 -14.04 -35.98 9.49
C ASP A 667 -13.47 -34.58 9.14
N LEU A 668 -14.06 -33.91 8.16
CA LEU A 668 -13.76 -32.51 7.84
C LEU A 668 -14.34 -31.51 8.86
N GLY A 669 -14.95 -31.98 9.96
CA GLY A 669 -15.24 -31.22 11.19
C GLY A 669 -15.64 -29.76 10.97
N GLY A 670 -16.82 -29.53 10.36
CA GLY A 670 -17.36 -28.18 10.13
C GLY A 670 -16.93 -27.49 8.82
N LEU A 671 -16.03 -28.07 8.02
CA LEU A 671 -15.58 -27.47 6.74
C LEU A 671 -16.46 -27.83 5.53
N GLY A 672 -17.39 -28.77 5.66
CA GLY A 672 -18.21 -29.26 4.54
C GLY A 672 -19.03 -28.17 3.84
N GLY A 673 -19.47 -27.15 4.57
CA GLY A 673 -20.16 -25.98 3.99
C GLY A 673 -19.26 -25.19 3.05
N LEU A 674 -18.01 -24.92 3.46
CA LEU A 674 -17.02 -24.22 2.64
C LEU A 674 -16.64 -25.00 1.38
N VAL A 675 -16.52 -26.33 1.48
CA VAL A 675 -16.22 -27.19 0.32
C VAL A 675 -17.39 -27.21 -0.67
N ARG A 676 -18.64 -27.38 -0.19
CA ARG A 676 -19.83 -27.40 -1.06
C ARG A 676 -20.05 -26.08 -1.79
N ARG A 677 -19.73 -24.94 -1.16
CA ARG A 677 -19.80 -23.61 -1.79
C ARG A 677 -18.65 -23.33 -2.75
N GLY A 678 -17.60 -24.15 -2.76
CA GLY A 678 -16.39 -23.93 -3.56
C GLY A 678 -15.40 -22.94 -2.95
N ASP A 679 -15.65 -22.46 -1.72
CA ASP A 679 -14.76 -21.52 -1.01
C ASP A 679 -13.45 -22.20 -0.55
N LEU A 680 -13.47 -23.53 -0.35
CA LEU A 680 -12.34 -24.32 0.09
C LEU A 680 -12.16 -25.57 -0.78
N ARG A 681 -10.94 -25.80 -1.27
CA ARG A 681 -10.52 -27.07 -1.88
C ARG A 681 -9.58 -27.81 -0.94
N VAL A 682 -9.85 -29.09 -0.70
CA VAL A 682 -8.96 -29.97 0.07
C VAL A 682 -8.17 -30.82 -0.91
N LEU A 683 -6.85 -30.84 -0.76
CA LEU A 683 -5.92 -31.55 -1.62
C LEU A 683 -4.94 -32.35 -0.77
N HIS A 684 -4.54 -33.50 -1.27
CA HIS A 684 -3.63 -34.43 -0.61
C HIS A 684 -2.28 -34.42 -1.34
N VAL A 685 -1.17 -34.30 -0.61
CA VAL A 685 0.17 -34.20 -1.21
C VAL A 685 1.03 -35.36 -0.76
N VAL A 686 1.58 -36.10 -1.72
CA VAL A 686 2.42 -37.28 -1.50
C VAL A 686 3.80 -37.13 -2.15
N GLY A 687 4.76 -37.87 -1.63
CA GLY A 687 6.17 -37.80 -2.05
C GLY A 687 6.48 -38.60 -3.32
N PRO A 688 7.72 -38.49 -3.81
CA PRO A 688 8.18 -39.26 -4.96
C PRO A 688 8.14 -40.77 -4.66
N GLY A 689 7.71 -41.57 -5.62
CA GLY A 689 7.62 -43.03 -5.50
C GLY A 689 6.29 -43.56 -4.96
N ALA A 690 5.38 -42.69 -4.51
CA ALA A 690 3.99 -43.08 -4.32
C ALA A 690 3.39 -43.56 -5.66
N GLN A 691 2.53 -44.58 -5.64
CA GLN A 691 1.81 -45.00 -6.85
C GLN A 691 1.15 -43.79 -7.52
N ARG A 692 1.14 -43.77 -8.86
CA ARG A 692 0.48 -42.68 -9.59
C ARG A 692 -0.99 -42.60 -9.18
N PRO A 693 -1.54 -41.38 -8.99
CA PRO A 693 -2.97 -41.23 -8.81
C PRO A 693 -3.68 -41.87 -10.00
N THR A 694 -4.71 -42.66 -9.73
CA THR A 694 -5.61 -43.12 -10.78
C THR A 694 -6.58 -41.97 -11.13
N LEU A 695 -7.32 -42.08 -12.24
CA LEU A 695 -8.39 -41.12 -12.56
C LEU A 695 -9.45 -40.99 -11.44
N ALA A 696 -9.48 -41.95 -10.50
CA ALA A 696 -10.34 -41.97 -9.33
C ALA A 696 -9.78 -41.21 -8.10
N GLU A 697 -8.65 -40.50 -8.21
CA GLU A 697 -8.02 -39.70 -7.14
C GLU A 697 -7.66 -38.27 -7.61
N PRO A 698 -8.63 -37.44 -8.06
CA PRO A 698 -8.34 -36.12 -8.66
C PRO A 698 -7.77 -35.10 -7.67
N ASP A 699 -7.88 -35.34 -6.36
CA ASP A 699 -7.41 -34.44 -5.30
C ASP A 699 -6.05 -34.82 -4.73
N VAL A 700 -5.36 -35.82 -5.31
CA VAL A 700 -4.01 -36.24 -4.90
C VAL A 700 -2.97 -35.63 -5.84
N LEU A 701 -2.02 -34.90 -5.26
CA LEU A 701 -0.88 -34.28 -5.92
C LEU A 701 0.41 -35.01 -5.54
N VAL A 702 1.22 -35.37 -6.54
CA VAL A 702 2.53 -36.00 -6.32
C VAL A 702 3.63 -34.98 -6.58
N VAL A 703 4.43 -34.68 -5.56
CA VAL A 703 5.60 -33.80 -5.74
C VAL A 703 6.76 -34.57 -6.37
N ARG A 704 7.61 -33.86 -7.10
CA ARG A 704 8.78 -34.45 -7.76
C ARG A 704 9.85 -34.93 -6.78
N ASP A 705 10.04 -34.22 -5.66
CA ASP A 705 11.13 -34.45 -4.71
C ASP A 705 10.59 -34.46 -3.26
N GLY A 706 11.11 -35.34 -2.40
CA GLY A 706 10.79 -35.37 -0.98
C GLY A 706 11.20 -34.08 -0.26
N ALA A 707 12.24 -33.38 -0.75
CA ALA A 707 12.63 -32.07 -0.23
C ALA A 707 11.52 -31.01 -0.39
N ASP A 708 10.66 -31.13 -1.41
CA ASP A 708 9.51 -30.24 -1.57
C ASP A 708 8.44 -30.49 -0.50
N LEU A 709 8.22 -31.75 -0.09
CA LEU A 709 7.34 -32.05 1.06
C LEU A 709 7.87 -31.40 2.34
N GLU A 710 9.16 -31.50 2.60
CA GLU A 710 9.78 -30.87 3.77
C GLU A 710 9.65 -29.34 3.73
N ARG A 711 9.93 -28.74 2.56
CA ARG A 711 9.80 -27.30 2.32
C ARG A 711 8.37 -26.82 2.59
N LEU A 712 7.37 -27.54 2.10
CA LEU A 712 5.95 -27.26 2.34
C LEU A 712 5.54 -27.54 3.79
N GLY A 713 6.23 -28.44 4.49
CA GLY A 713 5.86 -28.91 5.83
C GLY A 713 4.86 -30.07 5.82
N LEU A 714 4.79 -30.81 4.72
CA LEU A 714 3.89 -31.94 4.47
C LEU A 714 4.62 -33.29 4.54
N ALA A 715 5.84 -33.32 5.07
CA ALA A 715 6.57 -34.57 5.34
C ALA A 715 6.08 -35.29 6.61
N ARG A 716 5.28 -34.62 7.45
CA ARG A 716 4.68 -35.19 8.67
C ARG A 716 3.25 -35.66 8.39
N PRO A 717 2.78 -36.78 8.99
CA PRO A 717 1.44 -37.33 8.74
C PRO A 717 0.28 -36.36 9.03
N ASP A 718 0.42 -35.49 10.03
CA ASP A 718 -0.57 -34.48 10.41
C ASP A 718 -0.30 -33.10 9.80
N GLY A 719 0.67 -33.01 8.88
CA GLY A 719 1.09 -31.79 8.23
C GLY A 719 0.01 -31.20 7.33
N ALA A 720 -0.22 -29.90 7.47
CA ALA A 720 -1.17 -29.14 6.70
C ALA A 720 -0.62 -27.77 6.30
N LEU A 721 -1.00 -27.33 5.10
CA LEU A 721 -0.69 -26.01 4.56
C LEU A 721 -1.99 -25.38 4.05
N LEU A 722 -2.35 -24.21 4.57
CA LEU A 722 -3.51 -23.46 4.13
C LEU A 722 -3.08 -22.28 3.27
N VAL A 723 -3.52 -22.28 2.02
CA VAL A 723 -3.24 -21.24 1.02
C VAL A 723 -4.50 -20.40 0.80
N ARG A 724 -4.34 -19.08 0.81
CA ARG A 724 -5.39 -18.10 0.54
C ARG A 724 -5.68 -17.98 -0.97
N PRO A 725 -6.83 -17.41 -1.37
CA PRO A 725 -7.14 -17.12 -2.76
C PRO A 725 -6.09 -16.26 -3.49
N ASP A 726 -5.35 -15.40 -2.77
CA ASP A 726 -4.29 -14.57 -3.33
C ASP A 726 -2.90 -15.26 -3.38
N GLY A 727 -2.84 -16.57 -3.13
CA GLY A 727 -1.63 -17.39 -3.22
C GLY A 727 -0.62 -17.19 -2.08
N HIS A 728 -1.00 -16.49 -1.01
CA HIS A 728 -0.22 -16.42 0.23
C HIS A 728 -0.67 -17.47 1.25
N LEU A 729 0.24 -17.84 2.14
CA LEU A 729 -0.05 -18.80 3.19
C LEU A 729 -0.81 -18.16 4.35
N ALA A 730 -1.93 -18.74 4.71
CA ALA A 730 -2.62 -18.44 5.96
C ALA A 730 -2.01 -19.23 7.13
N HIS A 731 -1.68 -20.50 6.92
CA HIS A 731 -1.21 -21.41 7.98
C HIS A 731 -0.24 -22.46 7.43
N ARG A 732 0.71 -22.88 8.28
CA ARG A 732 1.58 -24.06 8.09
C ARG A 732 1.77 -24.74 9.44
N GLY A 733 1.41 -26.01 9.55
CA GLY A 733 1.52 -26.77 10.81
C GLY A 733 0.54 -27.94 10.81
N ALA A 734 0.00 -28.28 11.98
CA ALA A 734 -1.02 -29.32 12.08
C ALA A 734 -2.35 -28.91 11.40
N SER A 735 -3.10 -29.89 10.89
CA SER A 735 -4.42 -29.70 10.28
C SER A 735 -5.44 -29.02 11.20
N ALA A 736 -5.39 -29.29 12.51
CA ALA A 736 -6.22 -28.63 13.51
C ALA A 736 -6.04 -27.10 13.53
N GLY A 737 -4.82 -26.61 13.34
CA GLY A 737 -4.53 -25.17 13.27
C GLY A 737 -5.11 -24.51 12.02
N ALA A 738 -5.08 -25.22 10.88
CA ALA A 738 -5.73 -24.72 9.66
C ALA A 738 -7.25 -24.62 9.82
N ARG A 739 -7.87 -25.60 10.48
CA ARG A 739 -9.31 -25.58 10.82
C ARG A 739 -9.67 -24.42 11.75
N ALA A 740 -8.88 -24.20 12.80
CA ALA A 740 -9.08 -23.09 13.71
C ALA A 740 -8.95 -21.72 13.00
N TRP A 741 -8.01 -21.60 12.06
CA TRP A 741 -7.88 -20.42 11.23
C TRP A 741 -9.14 -20.18 10.39
N LEU A 742 -9.64 -21.21 9.69
CA LEU A 742 -10.83 -21.12 8.85
C LEU A 742 -12.06 -20.73 9.68
N ALA A 743 -12.27 -21.37 10.83
CA ALA A 743 -13.40 -21.07 11.73
C ALA A 743 -13.34 -19.66 12.33
N ARG A 744 -12.14 -19.10 12.52
CA ARG A 744 -11.97 -17.73 12.99
C ARG A 744 -12.41 -16.69 11.95
N TRP A 745 -12.05 -16.91 10.69
CA TRP A 745 -12.18 -15.88 9.65
C TRP A 745 -13.40 -16.06 8.75
N LEU A 746 -13.84 -17.30 8.55
CA LEU A 746 -14.92 -17.66 7.64
C LEU A 746 -16.12 -18.17 8.44
N ARG A 747 -17.32 -17.86 7.94
CA ARG A 747 -18.56 -18.45 8.45
C ARG A 747 -18.83 -19.79 7.77
N PRO A 748 -19.27 -20.81 8.53
CA PRO A 748 -19.49 -22.17 8.02
C PRO A 748 -20.55 -22.27 6.93
#